data_AF-A0A4Q7SQB6-F1
#
_entry.id   AF-A0A4Q7SQB6-F1
#
_cell.length_a   1.000
_cell.length_b   1.000
_cell.length_c   1.000
_cell.angle_alpha   90.00
_cell.angle_beta   90.00
_cell.angle_gamma   90.00
#
_symmetry.space_group_name_H-M   'P 1'
#
loop_
_entity.id
_entity.type
_entity.pdbx_description
1 polymer ?
#
loop_
_entity_poly.entity_id
_entity_poly.type
_entity_poly.pdbx_seq_one_letter_code
_entity_poly.pdbx_strand_id
1 'polypeptide(L)'
;MRSEAQTAALGGGATWRTIMLVVMGLLGAAVLVAMIVTLGSANRQRDQALDLQAHSYDVMILARTLSGTIARSEASLGRYVISGDKQLGQLYFDEWVLAGSQIDRLDRITGDNPEQQKRIDRLRAAYDARGRELSLTALNTSYGKNGQALARYYQARKAPTLIEINATLDTLIARERALLDERTASALGSVDRSSRVARVLAVFGVLLVLGAILLGWFTIRAVGERATALADAELERERAAELTAAVAAATAELRAQEAKLRQIQKMEAVGQLTGGIAHDFNNMLAVVLGGLELARRSIGADQADARRHIDNATEGANRAAALTRRLLAFSREDSLKPESIDAAALVAGMSDLLDRTLGDAITLIARSETGGGSVRADRVQLENAVLNLAVNARDAMNGRGTLTIATGSATLAAGQVGQCAAGAYVTISVVDDGCGMTPDIAERVFEPFFTTKDVGKGTGLGLSQIFALVQQLEGEVTIASAPGEGTAVTLYLPRTADAVAVALPASVLPVSTNVAPVVPAAAMLDILVVEDDPRVLTATIGALEEIGHRAIACDDPLAAPALLAANPSIGLIISDVLMPRQTGPEMIAALSPLYPHIAVLFVTGFAGEVNVAQFGGHDVLRKPFTLNGLERAVFAALAAERAPSPAPRERIAAE
;
A
#
# COMPACT_ATOMS: atom_id res chain seq x y z
N MET A 1 -11.21 0.56 -7.50
CA MET A 1 -12.14 0.02 -8.52
C MET A 1 -12.52 -1.46 -8.34
N ARG A 2 -11.62 -2.41 -7.99
CA ARG A 2 -12.06 -3.81 -7.71
C ARG A 2 -12.84 -4.02 -6.40
N SER A 3 -12.72 -3.10 -5.43
CA SER A 3 -13.40 -3.16 -4.13
C SER A 3 -14.89 -2.74 -4.19
N GLU A 4 -15.27 -1.83 -5.09
CA GLU A 4 -16.65 -1.35 -5.22
C GLU A 4 -17.57 -2.32 -5.99
N ALA A 5 -17.01 -3.10 -6.91
CA ALA A 5 -17.77 -4.14 -7.62
C ALA A 5 -18.16 -5.32 -6.70
N GLN A 6 -17.35 -5.58 -5.65
CA GLN A 6 -17.58 -6.68 -4.72
C GLN A 6 -18.65 -6.35 -3.67
N THR A 7 -18.75 -5.08 -3.26
CA THR A 7 -19.78 -4.60 -2.32
C THR A 7 -21.17 -4.55 -2.98
N ALA A 8 -21.26 -4.24 -4.27
CA ALA A 8 -22.54 -4.26 -5.01
C ALA A 8 -23.14 -5.67 -5.16
N ALA A 9 -22.30 -6.70 -5.37
CA ALA A 9 -22.77 -8.08 -5.49
C ALA A 9 -23.24 -8.70 -4.15
N LEU A 10 -22.70 -8.21 -3.02
CA LEU A 10 -23.02 -8.72 -1.68
C LEU A 10 -24.33 -8.15 -1.10
N GLY A 11 -24.77 -6.98 -1.56
CA GLY A 11 -26.05 -6.35 -1.17
C GLY A 11 -27.28 -6.99 -1.83
N GLY A 12 -27.13 -7.55 -3.05
CA GLY A 12 -28.22 -8.19 -3.80
C GLY A 12 -28.74 -9.49 -3.15
N GLY A 13 -27.85 -10.25 -2.51
CA GLY A 13 -28.23 -11.52 -1.87
C GLY A 13 -29.08 -11.33 -0.59
N ALA A 14 -28.82 -10.28 0.18
CA ALA A 14 -29.57 -9.97 1.40
C ALA A 14 -30.96 -9.40 1.08
N THR A 15 -31.05 -8.57 0.04
CA THR A 15 -32.32 -8.02 -0.45
C THR A 15 -33.19 -9.09 -1.11
N TRP A 16 -32.63 -10.00 -1.91
CA TRP A 16 -33.41 -11.09 -2.49
C TRP A 16 -33.98 -12.06 -1.43
N ARG A 17 -33.21 -12.40 -0.39
CA ARG A 17 -33.65 -13.29 0.70
C ARG A 17 -34.78 -12.68 1.53
N THR A 18 -34.67 -11.39 1.84
CA THR A 18 -35.73 -10.67 2.56
C THR A 18 -36.99 -10.58 1.71
N ILE A 19 -36.88 -10.27 0.42
CA ILE A 19 -38.01 -10.32 -0.52
C ILE A 19 -38.65 -11.70 -0.56
N MET A 20 -37.86 -12.79 -0.65
CA MET A 20 -38.41 -14.15 -0.64
C MET A 20 -39.14 -14.49 0.66
N LEU A 21 -38.63 -14.07 1.83
CA LEU A 21 -39.33 -14.27 3.10
C LEU A 21 -40.67 -13.52 3.14
N VAL A 22 -40.72 -12.28 2.65
CA VAL A 22 -41.98 -11.52 2.54
C VAL A 22 -42.96 -12.22 1.60
N VAL A 23 -42.50 -12.68 0.43
CA VAL A 23 -43.33 -13.41 -0.53
C VAL A 23 -43.87 -14.72 0.07
N MET A 24 -43.03 -15.47 0.77
CA MET A 24 -43.47 -16.69 1.48
C MET A 24 -44.48 -16.40 2.58
N GLY A 25 -44.30 -15.31 3.33
CA GLY A 25 -45.26 -14.85 4.34
C GLY A 25 -46.62 -14.51 3.73
N LEU A 26 -46.63 -13.79 2.60
CA LEU A 26 -47.86 -13.44 1.87
C LEU A 26 -48.55 -14.69 1.30
N LEU A 27 -47.79 -15.62 0.72
CA LEU A 27 -48.33 -16.89 0.23
C LEU A 27 -48.90 -17.73 1.38
N GLY A 28 -48.22 -17.77 2.53
CA GLY A 28 -48.70 -18.46 3.73
C GLY A 28 -50.02 -17.87 4.23
N ALA A 29 -50.14 -16.53 4.29
CA ALA A 29 -51.37 -15.85 4.65
C ALA A 29 -52.51 -16.15 3.67
N ALA A 30 -52.23 -16.14 2.35
CA ALA A 30 -53.23 -16.46 1.33
C ALA A 30 -53.75 -17.91 1.46
N VAL A 31 -52.85 -18.87 1.71
CA VAL A 31 -53.19 -20.28 1.94
C VAL A 31 -54.03 -20.44 3.20
N LEU A 32 -53.71 -19.72 4.27
CA LEU A 32 -54.47 -19.76 5.53
C LEU A 32 -55.88 -19.18 5.35
N VAL A 33 -56.02 -18.06 4.64
CA VAL A 33 -57.32 -17.48 4.30
C VAL A 33 -58.14 -18.45 3.45
N ALA A 34 -57.54 -19.03 2.41
CA ALA A 34 -58.21 -20.00 1.55
C ALA A 34 -58.63 -21.27 2.35
N MET A 35 -57.79 -21.72 3.29
CA MET A 35 -58.13 -22.82 4.19
C MET A 35 -59.35 -22.49 5.06
N ILE A 36 -59.37 -21.30 5.68
CA ILE A 36 -60.49 -20.85 6.51
C ILE A 36 -61.79 -20.78 5.69
N VAL A 37 -61.71 -20.22 4.48
CA VAL A 37 -62.88 -20.12 3.59
C VAL A 37 -63.39 -21.50 3.18
N THR A 38 -62.51 -22.42 2.79
CA THR A 38 -62.89 -23.78 2.37
C THR A 38 -63.48 -24.60 3.52
N LEU A 39 -62.92 -24.49 4.73
CA LEU A 39 -63.47 -25.13 5.93
C LEU A 39 -64.84 -24.53 6.29
N GLY A 40 -64.97 -23.21 6.22
CA GLY A 40 -66.23 -22.52 6.46
C GLY A 40 -67.32 -22.86 5.44
N SER A 41 -66.96 -23.02 4.16
CA SER A 41 -67.91 -23.49 3.14
C SER A 41 -68.30 -24.95 3.35
N ALA A 42 -67.35 -25.83 3.71
CA ALA A 42 -67.63 -27.23 3.96
C ALA A 42 -68.59 -27.43 5.14
N ASN A 43 -68.38 -26.67 6.23
CA ASN A 43 -69.27 -26.71 7.40
C ASN A 43 -70.68 -26.23 7.03
N ARG A 44 -70.81 -25.08 6.36
CA ARG A 44 -72.14 -24.58 5.93
C ARG A 44 -72.87 -25.56 5.01
N GLN A 45 -72.16 -26.19 4.08
CA GLN A 45 -72.75 -27.22 3.20
C GLN A 45 -73.20 -28.45 3.98
N ARG A 46 -72.44 -28.86 5.00
CA ARG A 46 -72.79 -29.97 5.88
C ARG A 46 -74.04 -29.66 6.70
N ASP A 47 -74.13 -28.47 7.29
CA ASP A 47 -75.27 -28.06 8.10
C ASP A 47 -76.55 -27.99 7.24
N GLN A 48 -76.46 -27.37 6.05
CA GLN A 48 -77.57 -27.36 5.09
C GLN A 48 -78.00 -28.75 4.64
N ALA A 49 -77.04 -29.67 4.42
CA ALA A 49 -77.37 -31.04 4.06
C ALA A 49 -78.09 -31.77 5.22
N LEU A 50 -77.67 -31.57 6.46
CA LEU A 50 -78.31 -32.15 7.64
C LEU A 50 -79.74 -31.63 7.81
N ASP A 51 -79.97 -30.32 7.63
CA ASP A 51 -81.30 -29.73 7.73
C ASP A 51 -82.26 -30.29 6.65
N LEU A 52 -81.79 -30.40 5.40
CA LEU A 52 -82.56 -30.98 4.31
C LEU A 52 -82.83 -32.48 4.50
N GLN A 53 -81.89 -33.22 5.08
CA GLN A 53 -82.09 -34.63 5.44
C GLN A 53 -83.12 -34.78 6.56
N ALA A 54 -83.03 -33.97 7.62
CA ALA A 54 -83.98 -33.96 8.74
C ALA A 54 -85.40 -33.65 8.25
N HIS A 55 -85.52 -32.66 7.36
CA HIS A 55 -86.80 -32.33 6.72
C HIS A 55 -87.42 -33.52 5.97
N SER A 56 -86.64 -34.22 5.14
CA SER A 56 -87.11 -35.40 4.41
C SER A 56 -87.54 -36.54 5.36
N TYR A 57 -86.84 -36.73 6.48
CA TYR A 57 -87.26 -37.69 7.51
C TYR A 57 -88.58 -37.29 8.17
N ASP A 58 -88.78 -36.01 8.51
CA ASP A 58 -90.01 -35.53 9.12
C ASP A 58 -91.24 -35.77 8.22
N VAL A 59 -91.11 -35.50 6.92
CA VAL A 59 -92.18 -35.76 5.93
C VAL A 59 -92.51 -37.25 5.85
N MET A 60 -91.50 -38.13 5.75
CA MET A 60 -91.70 -39.58 5.68
C MET A 60 -92.33 -40.16 6.96
N ILE A 61 -91.86 -39.72 8.14
CA ILE A 61 -92.37 -40.18 9.44
C ILE A 61 -93.83 -39.75 9.60
N LEU A 62 -94.15 -38.51 9.24
CA LEU A 62 -95.51 -37.97 9.36
C LEU A 62 -96.46 -38.67 8.39
N ALA A 63 -96.07 -38.89 7.13
CA ALA A 63 -96.86 -39.63 6.15
C ALA A 63 -97.13 -41.08 6.59
N ARG A 64 -96.13 -41.76 7.15
CA ARG A 64 -96.29 -43.13 7.67
C ARG A 64 -97.18 -43.17 8.91
N THR A 65 -97.07 -42.17 9.78
CA THR A 65 -97.90 -42.03 10.97
C THR A 65 -99.36 -41.77 10.56
N LEU A 66 -99.59 -40.91 9.56
CA LEU A 66 -100.90 -40.64 8.99
C LEU A 66 -101.57 -41.91 8.42
N SER A 67 -100.84 -42.67 7.60
CA SER A 67 -101.33 -43.97 7.09
C SER A 67 -101.75 -44.89 8.24
N GLY A 68 -100.94 -44.98 9.31
CA GLY A 68 -101.26 -45.76 10.49
C GLY A 68 -102.48 -45.24 11.27
N THR A 69 -102.64 -43.92 11.41
CA THR A 69 -103.79 -43.30 12.08
C THR A 69 -105.09 -43.56 11.31
N ILE A 70 -105.09 -43.41 9.98
CA ILE A 70 -106.26 -43.73 9.14
C ILE A 70 -106.63 -45.21 9.27
N ALA A 71 -105.64 -46.11 9.21
CA ALA A 71 -105.88 -47.55 9.34
C ALA A 71 -106.48 -47.92 10.72
N ARG A 72 -106.01 -47.30 11.81
CA ARG A 72 -106.58 -47.51 13.16
C ARG A 72 -107.99 -46.94 13.28
N SER A 73 -108.22 -45.73 12.76
CA SER A 73 -109.54 -45.09 12.74
C SER A 73 -110.57 -45.99 12.03
N GLU A 74 -110.24 -46.50 10.84
CA GLU A 74 -111.11 -47.42 10.12
C GLU A 74 -111.33 -48.75 10.86
N ALA A 75 -110.28 -49.31 11.49
CA ALA A 75 -110.41 -50.52 12.29
C ALA A 75 -111.32 -50.31 13.52
N SER A 76 -111.23 -49.15 14.18
CA SER A 76 -112.09 -48.73 15.28
C SER A 76 -113.54 -48.61 14.81
N LEU A 77 -113.79 -48.02 13.64
CA LEU A 77 -115.12 -47.98 13.03
C LEU A 77 -115.65 -49.38 12.72
N GLY A 78 -114.82 -50.27 12.15
CA GLY A 78 -115.20 -51.65 11.87
C GLY A 78 -115.63 -52.40 13.13
N ARG A 79 -114.88 -52.26 14.24
CA ARG A 79 -115.28 -52.83 15.53
C ARG A 79 -116.55 -52.19 16.07
N TYR A 80 -116.71 -50.87 15.95
CA TYR A 80 -117.92 -50.15 16.36
C TYR A 80 -119.16 -50.64 15.63
N VAL A 81 -119.07 -50.84 14.31
CA VAL A 81 -120.18 -51.35 13.48
C VAL A 81 -120.61 -52.76 13.91
N ILE A 82 -119.67 -53.59 14.36
CA ILE A 82 -119.94 -54.96 14.82
C ILE A 82 -120.50 -54.99 16.25
N SER A 83 -119.91 -54.24 17.18
CA SER A 83 -120.25 -54.29 18.61
C SER A 83 -121.36 -53.33 19.04
N GLY A 84 -121.54 -52.21 18.32
CA GLY A 84 -122.39 -51.09 18.73
C GLY A 84 -121.84 -50.25 19.89
N ASP A 85 -120.61 -50.50 20.34
CA ASP A 85 -120.00 -49.82 21.49
C ASP A 85 -119.66 -48.35 21.19
N LYS A 86 -120.34 -47.42 21.86
CA LYS A 86 -120.17 -45.97 21.66
C LYS A 86 -118.74 -45.48 21.91
N GLN A 87 -117.96 -46.14 22.78
CA GLN A 87 -116.56 -45.75 23.03
C GLN A 87 -115.69 -45.95 21.78
N LEU A 88 -115.94 -47.03 21.01
CA LEU A 88 -115.23 -47.28 19.74
C LEU A 88 -115.63 -46.28 18.65
N GLY A 89 -116.87 -45.80 18.67
CA GLY A 89 -117.34 -44.73 17.78
C GLY A 89 -116.66 -43.38 18.06
N GLN A 90 -116.46 -43.03 19.34
CA GLN A 90 -115.68 -41.86 19.74
C GLN A 90 -114.21 -41.99 19.32
N LEU A 91 -113.58 -43.14 19.60
CA LEU A 91 -112.19 -43.40 19.21
C LEU A 91 -111.98 -43.29 17.69
N TYR A 92 -112.92 -43.80 16.88
CA TYR A 92 -112.89 -43.61 15.42
C TYR A 92 -112.84 -42.13 15.04
N PHE A 93 -113.73 -41.32 15.61
CA PHE A 93 -113.84 -39.89 15.30
C PHE A 93 -112.58 -39.13 15.71
N ASP A 94 -112.06 -39.39 16.92
CA ASP A 94 -110.85 -38.76 17.43
C ASP A 94 -109.63 -39.10 16.56
N GLU A 95 -109.46 -40.39 16.18
CA GLU A 95 -108.39 -40.81 15.27
C GLU A 95 -108.57 -40.21 13.86
N TRP A 96 -109.81 -40.04 13.39
CA TRP A 96 -110.09 -39.42 12.09
C TRP A 96 -109.72 -37.94 12.09
N VAL A 97 -110.10 -37.18 13.12
CA VAL A 97 -109.74 -35.76 13.29
C VAL A 97 -108.23 -35.60 13.44
N LEU A 98 -107.58 -36.48 14.20
CA LEU A 98 -106.12 -36.51 14.33
C LEU A 98 -105.44 -36.70 12.97
N ALA A 99 -105.93 -37.61 12.13
CA ALA A 99 -105.44 -37.79 10.76
C ALA A 99 -105.59 -36.50 9.92
N GLY A 100 -106.71 -35.77 10.06
CA GLY A 100 -106.90 -34.47 9.41
C GLY A 100 -105.82 -33.45 9.81
N SER A 101 -105.55 -33.32 11.12
CA SER A 101 -104.48 -32.44 11.62
C SER A 101 -103.07 -32.85 11.15
N GLN A 102 -102.85 -34.15 10.92
CA GLN A 102 -101.59 -34.67 10.37
C GLN A 102 -101.44 -34.30 8.89
N ILE A 103 -102.54 -34.28 8.12
CA ILE A 103 -102.58 -33.74 6.75
C ILE A 103 -102.28 -32.24 6.76
N ASP A 104 -102.87 -31.45 7.66
CA ASP A 104 -102.55 -30.01 7.80
C ASP A 104 -101.08 -29.74 8.17
N ARG A 105 -100.47 -30.67 8.92
CA ARG A 105 -99.04 -30.58 9.22
C ARG A 105 -98.18 -30.96 8.02
N LEU A 106 -98.54 -32.01 7.26
CA LEU A 106 -97.87 -32.36 5.99
C LEU A 106 -97.93 -31.20 5.00
N ASP A 107 -99.10 -30.58 4.87
CA ASP A 107 -99.33 -29.41 4.03
C ASP A 107 -98.37 -28.26 4.37
N ARG A 108 -98.25 -27.91 5.66
CA ARG A 108 -97.32 -26.86 6.11
C ARG A 108 -95.85 -27.18 5.86
N ILE A 109 -95.42 -28.42 6.11
CA ILE A 109 -94.01 -28.78 5.94
C ILE A 109 -93.64 -29.00 4.47
N THR A 110 -94.58 -29.35 3.59
CA THR A 110 -94.31 -29.58 2.16
C THR A 110 -94.63 -28.38 1.27
N GLY A 111 -94.98 -27.24 1.87
CA GLY A 111 -95.38 -26.03 1.14
C GLY A 111 -94.28 -25.38 0.31
N ASP A 112 -93.02 -25.78 0.48
CA ASP A 112 -91.87 -25.36 -0.32
C ASP A 112 -91.76 -26.11 -1.67
N ASN A 113 -92.52 -27.19 -1.85
CA ASN A 113 -92.45 -28.05 -3.02
C ASN A 113 -93.79 -28.10 -3.78
N PRO A 114 -93.93 -27.36 -4.90
CA PRO A 114 -95.17 -27.31 -5.68
C PRO A 114 -95.69 -28.66 -6.18
N GLU A 115 -94.81 -29.64 -6.41
CA GLU A 115 -95.19 -30.98 -6.84
C GLU A 115 -95.69 -31.86 -5.68
N GLN A 116 -95.23 -31.60 -4.45
CA GLN A 116 -95.77 -32.25 -3.26
C GLN A 116 -97.10 -31.63 -2.85
N GLN A 117 -97.25 -30.32 -3.00
CA GLN A 117 -98.50 -29.62 -2.72
C GLN A 117 -99.67 -30.22 -3.51
N LYS A 118 -99.50 -30.48 -4.81
CA LYS A 118 -100.50 -31.17 -5.64
C LYS A 118 -100.90 -32.55 -5.10
N ARG A 119 -99.98 -33.26 -4.44
CA ARG A 119 -100.23 -34.57 -3.85
C ARG A 119 -100.95 -34.45 -2.51
N ILE A 120 -100.61 -33.45 -1.70
CA ILE A 120 -101.34 -33.15 -0.47
C ILE A 120 -102.77 -32.72 -0.78
N ASP A 121 -102.98 -31.90 -1.82
CA ASP A 121 -104.32 -31.50 -2.26
C ASP A 121 -105.15 -32.73 -2.69
N ARG A 122 -104.54 -33.65 -3.44
CA ARG A 122 -105.17 -34.92 -3.83
C ARG A 122 -105.47 -35.81 -2.62
N LEU A 123 -104.54 -35.90 -1.68
CA LEU A 123 -104.70 -36.64 -0.43
C LEU A 123 -105.84 -36.07 0.42
N ARG A 124 -105.94 -34.74 0.54
CA ARG A 124 -106.99 -34.03 1.28
C ARG A 124 -108.35 -34.27 0.64
N ALA A 125 -108.46 -34.15 -0.69
CA ALA A 125 -109.69 -34.45 -1.41
C ALA A 125 -110.15 -35.90 -1.21
N ALA A 126 -109.22 -36.86 -1.26
CA ALA A 126 -109.51 -38.27 -1.03
C ALA A 126 -109.90 -38.55 0.44
N TYR A 127 -109.23 -37.92 1.39
CA TYR A 127 -109.57 -37.97 2.83
C TYR A 127 -110.98 -37.42 3.08
N ASP A 128 -111.33 -36.24 2.56
CA ASP A 128 -112.66 -35.65 2.76
C ASP A 128 -113.77 -36.50 2.14
N ALA A 129 -113.53 -37.04 0.96
CA ALA A 129 -114.44 -37.99 0.31
C ALA A 129 -114.64 -39.25 1.17
N ARG A 130 -113.54 -39.80 1.69
CA ARG A 130 -113.56 -40.97 2.56
C ARG A 130 -114.29 -40.72 3.87
N GLY A 131 -114.06 -39.56 4.50
CA GLY A 131 -114.74 -39.17 5.74
C GLY A 131 -116.25 -39.11 5.59
N ARG A 132 -116.75 -38.60 4.45
CA ARG A 132 -118.19 -38.62 4.14
C ARG A 132 -118.75 -40.04 4.03
N GLU A 133 -118.03 -40.96 3.36
CA GLU A 133 -118.45 -42.37 3.25
C GLU A 133 -118.52 -43.07 4.62
N LEU A 134 -117.50 -42.87 5.46
CA LEU A 134 -117.38 -43.50 6.77
C LEU A 134 -118.38 -42.91 7.78
N SER A 135 -118.63 -41.59 7.75
CA SER A 135 -119.59 -40.92 8.64
C SER A 135 -121.03 -41.45 8.45
N LEU A 136 -121.44 -41.72 7.21
CA LEU A 136 -122.74 -42.35 6.91
C LEU A 136 -122.84 -43.77 7.49
N THR A 137 -121.72 -44.48 7.57
CA THR A 137 -121.64 -45.81 8.19
C THR A 137 -121.76 -45.71 9.72
N ALA A 138 -121.02 -44.79 10.34
CA ALA A 138 -121.08 -44.53 11.78
C ALA A 138 -122.48 -44.06 12.22
N LEU A 139 -123.13 -43.19 11.43
CA LEU A 139 -124.47 -42.67 11.72
C LEU A 139 -125.52 -43.80 11.74
N ASN A 140 -125.46 -44.74 10.81
CA ASN A 140 -126.38 -45.88 10.77
C ASN A 140 -126.24 -46.81 11.98
N THR A 141 -125.02 -47.02 12.49
CA THR A 141 -124.77 -47.77 13.74
C THR A 141 -125.34 -47.03 14.95
N SER A 142 -125.21 -45.70 15.00
CA SER A 142 -125.75 -44.88 16.10
C SER A 142 -127.28 -44.96 16.22
N TYR A 143 -128.00 -45.07 15.08
CA TYR A 143 -129.46 -45.25 15.03
C TYR A 143 -129.93 -46.72 15.16
N GLY A 144 -129.05 -47.65 15.58
CA GLY A 144 -129.41 -49.05 15.83
C GLY A 144 -129.60 -49.93 14.59
N LYS A 145 -129.19 -49.46 13.40
CA LYS A 145 -129.32 -50.20 12.12
C LYS A 145 -128.05 -51.00 11.80
N ASN A 146 -127.56 -51.80 12.74
CA ASN A 146 -126.24 -52.44 12.67
C ASN A 146 -126.07 -53.37 11.44
N GLY A 147 -127.11 -54.07 11.01
CA GLY A 147 -127.05 -54.91 9.80
C GLY A 147 -126.84 -54.12 8.49
N GLN A 148 -127.46 -52.94 8.37
CA GLN A 148 -127.28 -52.05 7.22
C GLN A 148 -125.92 -51.34 7.27
N ALA A 149 -125.46 -50.98 8.48
CA ALA A 149 -124.14 -50.40 8.70
C ALA A 149 -123.02 -51.40 8.35
N LEU A 150 -123.16 -52.69 8.68
CA LEU A 150 -122.18 -53.72 8.34
C LEU A 150 -122.06 -53.91 6.82
N ALA A 151 -123.19 -53.98 6.11
CA ALA A 151 -123.19 -54.08 4.64
C ALA A 151 -122.51 -52.86 3.98
N ARG A 152 -122.80 -51.65 4.48
CA ARG A 152 -122.15 -50.42 4.00
C ARG A 152 -120.67 -50.35 4.33
N TYR A 153 -120.26 -50.81 5.51
CA TYR A 153 -118.84 -50.89 5.88
C TYR A 153 -118.06 -51.82 4.93
N TYR A 154 -118.61 -52.99 4.57
CA TYR A 154 -117.99 -53.88 3.59
C TYR A 154 -117.93 -53.28 2.18
N GLN A 155 -118.95 -52.51 1.77
CA GLN A 155 -118.93 -51.77 0.50
C GLN A 155 -117.89 -50.63 0.53
N ALA A 156 -117.82 -49.87 1.62
CA ALA A 156 -116.83 -48.82 1.83
C ALA A 156 -115.41 -49.39 1.85
N ARG A 157 -115.18 -50.59 2.41
CA ARG A 157 -113.87 -51.26 2.36
C ARG A 157 -113.40 -51.56 0.93
N LYS A 158 -114.33 -51.68 -0.03
CA LYS A 158 -114.05 -51.86 -1.47
C LYS A 158 -114.02 -50.54 -2.25
N ALA A 159 -114.25 -49.40 -1.61
CA ALA A 159 -114.27 -48.11 -2.28
C ALA A 159 -112.87 -47.70 -2.76
N PRO A 160 -112.77 -47.05 -3.94
CA PRO A 160 -111.49 -46.63 -4.52
C PRO A 160 -110.75 -45.57 -3.69
N THR A 161 -111.46 -44.87 -2.80
CA THR A 161 -110.94 -43.75 -1.98
C THR A 161 -109.82 -44.16 -1.04
N LEU A 162 -109.92 -45.32 -0.36
CA LEU A 162 -108.86 -45.83 0.51
C LEU A 162 -107.61 -46.27 -0.28
N ILE A 163 -107.83 -46.88 -1.45
CA ILE A 163 -106.75 -47.26 -2.37
C ILE A 163 -106.02 -46.01 -2.85
N GLU A 164 -106.75 -44.92 -3.15
CA GLU A 164 -106.17 -43.65 -3.56
C GLU A 164 -105.39 -42.95 -2.44
N ILE A 165 -105.88 -42.95 -1.20
CA ILE A 165 -105.14 -42.42 -0.04
C ILE A 165 -103.82 -43.16 0.15
N ASN A 166 -103.86 -44.50 0.19
CA ASN A 166 -102.65 -45.31 0.37
C ASN A 166 -101.68 -45.13 -0.79
N ALA A 167 -102.17 -45.18 -2.04
CA ALA A 167 -101.32 -44.94 -3.21
C ALA A 167 -100.68 -43.55 -3.19
N THR A 168 -101.43 -42.51 -2.78
CA THR A 168 -100.90 -41.15 -2.70
C THR A 168 -99.82 -41.06 -1.62
N LEU A 169 -100.03 -41.63 -0.43
CA LEU A 169 -99.04 -41.66 0.65
C LEU A 169 -97.80 -42.48 0.29
N ASP A 170 -97.96 -43.64 -0.34
CA ASP A 170 -96.84 -44.47 -0.81
C ASP A 170 -96.01 -43.74 -1.86
N THR A 171 -96.66 -43.03 -2.79
CA THR A 171 -95.93 -42.21 -3.79
C THR A 171 -95.21 -41.03 -3.16
N LEU A 172 -95.79 -40.41 -2.13
CA LEU A 172 -95.16 -39.32 -1.37
C LEU A 172 -93.91 -39.83 -0.65
N ILE A 173 -94.01 -40.94 0.09
CA ILE A 173 -92.88 -41.56 0.79
C ILE A 173 -91.80 -42.01 -0.19
N ALA A 174 -92.17 -42.69 -1.30
CA ALA A 174 -91.22 -43.16 -2.29
C ALA A 174 -90.47 -42.00 -2.96
N ARG A 175 -91.16 -40.89 -3.24
CA ARG A 175 -90.53 -39.71 -3.84
C ARG A 175 -89.63 -38.99 -2.84
N GLU A 176 -90.05 -38.85 -1.59
CA GLU A 176 -89.23 -38.23 -0.55
C GLU A 176 -87.96 -39.04 -0.27
N ARG A 177 -88.06 -40.37 -0.30
CA ARG A 177 -86.90 -41.26 -0.20
C ARG A 177 -85.92 -41.08 -1.36
N ALA A 178 -86.41 -40.99 -2.59
CA ALA A 178 -85.56 -40.74 -3.75
C ALA A 178 -84.87 -39.36 -3.67
N LEU A 179 -85.59 -38.34 -3.20
CA LEU A 179 -85.04 -37.00 -2.99
C LEU A 179 -83.97 -36.98 -1.88
N LEU A 180 -84.18 -37.73 -0.80
CA LEU A 180 -83.21 -37.91 0.27
C LEU A 180 -81.92 -38.59 -0.23
N ASP A 181 -82.04 -39.62 -1.06
CA ASP A 181 -80.89 -40.32 -1.65
C ASP A 181 -80.07 -39.38 -2.57
N GLU A 182 -80.74 -38.58 -3.40
CA GLU A 182 -80.11 -37.57 -4.26
C GLU A 182 -79.39 -36.48 -3.44
N ARG A 183 -80.07 -35.93 -2.42
CA ARG A 183 -79.50 -34.93 -1.50
C ARG A 183 -78.26 -35.49 -0.79
N THR A 184 -78.34 -36.72 -0.30
CA THR A 184 -77.23 -37.39 0.41
C THR A 184 -76.03 -37.62 -0.51
N ALA A 185 -76.25 -38.09 -1.74
CA ALA A 185 -75.19 -38.25 -2.73
C ALA A 185 -74.51 -36.93 -3.10
N SER A 186 -75.30 -35.86 -3.28
CA SER A 186 -74.78 -34.53 -3.59
C SER A 186 -73.94 -33.93 -2.45
N ALA A 187 -74.37 -34.12 -1.20
CA ALA A 187 -73.68 -33.66 0.00
C ALA A 187 -72.35 -34.41 0.22
N LEU A 188 -72.33 -35.73 0.02
CA LEU A 188 -71.09 -36.52 0.09
C LEU A 188 -70.09 -36.05 -0.99
N GLY A 189 -70.56 -35.77 -2.20
CA GLY A 189 -69.71 -35.26 -3.29
C GLY A 189 -69.19 -33.83 -3.07
N SER A 190 -69.93 -32.95 -2.39
CA SER A 190 -69.46 -31.60 -2.06
C SER A 190 -68.46 -31.61 -0.89
N VAL A 191 -68.67 -32.48 0.11
CA VAL A 191 -67.76 -32.69 1.23
C VAL A 191 -66.43 -33.30 0.77
N ASP A 192 -66.44 -34.32 -0.11
CA ASP A 192 -65.20 -34.91 -0.64
C ASP A 192 -64.35 -33.87 -1.39
N ARG A 193 -64.97 -33.09 -2.28
CA ARG A 193 -64.30 -32.01 -3.02
C ARG A 193 -63.67 -30.99 -2.08
N SER A 194 -64.43 -30.51 -1.10
CA SER A 194 -63.94 -29.52 -0.13
C SER A 194 -62.79 -30.08 0.71
N SER A 195 -62.89 -31.35 1.14
CA SER A 195 -61.83 -32.02 1.91
C SER A 195 -60.55 -32.22 1.10
N ARG A 196 -60.66 -32.51 -0.20
CA ARG A 196 -59.53 -32.66 -1.11
C ARG A 196 -58.80 -31.34 -1.31
N VAL A 197 -59.54 -30.26 -1.54
CA VAL A 197 -58.98 -28.90 -1.64
C VAL A 197 -58.27 -28.54 -0.34
N ALA A 198 -58.91 -28.74 0.82
CA ALA A 198 -58.29 -28.48 2.12
C ALA A 198 -56.99 -29.28 2.32
N ARG A 199 -56.94 -30.55 1.91
CA ARG A 199 -55.72 -31.37 2.00
C ARG A 199 -54.58 -30.85 1.12
N VAL A 200 -54.88 -30.42 -0.11
CA VAL A 200 -53.87 -29.83 -1.01
C VAL A 200 -53.33 -28.52 -0.43
N LEU A 201 -54.21 -27.65 0.06
CA LEU A 201 -53.80 -26.40 0.72
C LEU A 201 -52.96 -26.67 1.97
N ALA A 202 -53.28 -27.71 2.75
CA ALA A 202 -52.53 -28.07 3.95
C ALA A 202 -51.09 -28.48 3.61
N VAL A 203 -50.92 -29.34 2.60
CA VAL A 203 -49.59 -29.75 2.11
C VAL A 203 -48.79 -28.54 1.62
N PHE A 204 -49.42 -27.65 0.85
CA PHE A 204 -48.76 -26.44 0.36
C PHE A 204 -48.36 -25.50 1.50
N GLY A 205 -49.21 -25.36 2.52
CA GLY A 205 -48.88 -24.63 3.75
C GLY A 205 -47.68 -25.20 4.49
N VAL A 206 -47.59 -26.52 4.65
CA VAL A 206 -46.43 -27.19 5.28
C VAL A 206 -45.16 -26.96 4.47
N LEU A 207 -45.21 -27.07 3.13
CA LEU A 207 -44.06 -26.82 2.26
C LEU A 207 -43.57 -25.37 2.35
N LEU A 208 -44.47 -24.40 2.44
CA LEU A 208 -44.10 -23.01 2.71
C LEU A 208 -43.41 -22.86 4.07
N VAL A 209 -43.93 -23.44 5.14
CA VAL A 209 -43.27 -23.33 6.45
C VAL A 209 -41.86 -23.95 6.43
N LEU A 210 -41.71 -25.13 5.81
CA LEU A 210 -40.39 -25.78 5.67
C LEU A 210 -39.41 -24.94 4.83
N GLY A 211 -39.87 -24.37 3.72
CA GLY A 211 -39.04 -23.48 2.89
C GLY A 211 -38.59 -22.22 3.65
N ALA A 212 -39.45 -21.65 4.49
CA ALA A 212 -39.13 -20.47 5.29
C ALA A 212 -38.07 -20.80 6.36
N ILE A 213 -38.21 -21.97 7.02
CA ILE A 213 -37.23 -22.46 7.99
C ILE A 213 -35.87 -22.71 7.32
N LEU A 214 -35.85 -23.36 6.15
CA LEU A 214 -34.61 -23.61 5.40
C LEU A 214 -33.93 -22.31 4.97
N LEU A 215 -34.70 -21.35 4.44
CA LEU A 215 -34.19 -20.05 4.04
C LEU A 215 -33.64 -19.27 5.25
N GLY A 216 -34.36 -19.31 6.38
CA GLY A 216 -33.93 -18.75 7.67
C GLY A 216 -32.61 -19.36 8.14
N TRP A 217 -32.49 -20.68 8.17
CA TRP A 217 -31.26 -21.38 8.55
C TRP A 217 -30.08 -20.98 7.65
N PHE A 218 -30.29 -20.93 6.33
CA PHE A 218 -29.25 -20.51 5.39
C PHE A 218 -28.84 -19.04 5.58
N THR A 219 -29.80 -18.16 5.93
CA THR A 219 -29.49 -16.75 6.24
C THR A 219 -28.64 -16.62 7.50
N ILE A 220 -28.97 -17.33 8.57
CA ILE A 220 -28.23 -17.30 9.84
C ILE A 220 -26.81 -17.84 9.62
N ARG A 221 -26.68 -18.98 8.93
CA ARG A 221 -25.37 -19.58 8.63
C ARG A 221 -24.48 -18.64 7.81
N ALA A 222 -25.03 -18.00 6.77
CA ALA A 222 -24.29 -17.07 5.93
C ALA A 222 -23.86 -15.79 6.67
N VAL A 223 -24.64 -15.32 7.65
CA VAL A 223 -24.25 -14.18 8.50
C VAL A 223 -23.15 -14.60 9.48
N GLY A 224 -23.25 -15.80 10.05
CA GLY A 224 -22.23 -16.36 10.95
C GLY A 224 -20.87 -16.49 10.28
N GLU A 225 -20.81 -17.08 9.08
CA GLU A 225 -19.57 -17.25 8.31
C GLU A 225 -18.91 -15.90 7.93
N ARG A 226 -19.70 -14.85 7.69
CA ARG A 226 -19.16 -13.50 7.43
C ARG A 226 -18.58 -12.85 8.68
N ALA A 227 -19.23 -13.04 9.83
CA ALA A 227 -18.74 -12.49 11.09
C ALA A 227 -17.40 -13.11 11.50
N THR A 228 -17.25 -14.44 11.34
CA THR A 228 -15.99 -15.13 11.62
C THR A 228 -14.88 -14.68 10.67
N ALA A 229 -15.15 -14.57 9.37
CA ALA A 229 -14.15 -14.15 8.39
C ALA A 229 -13.64 -12.71 8.63
N LEU A 230 -14.50 -11.81 9.10
CA LEU A 230 -14.08 -10.44 9.46
C LEU A 230 -13.22 -10.44 10.74
N ALA A 231 -13.59 -11.24 11.75
CA ALA A 231 -12.80 -11.36 12.97
C ALA A 231 -11.40 -11.93 12.69
N ASP A 232 -11.30 -12.96 11.85
CA ASP A 232 -10.02 -13.55 11.45
C ASP A 232 -9.15 -12.56 10.65
N ALA A 233 -9.76 -11.80 9.75
CA ALA A 233 -9.05 -10.79 8.97
C ALA A 233 -8.50 -9.64 9.83
N GLU A 234 -9.22 -9.26 10.89
CA GLU A 234 -8.77 -8.22 11.83
C GLU A 234 -7.60 -8.72 12.67
N LEU A 235 -7.67 -9.96 13.17
CA LEU A 235 -6.59 -10.58 13.94
C LEU A 235 -5.30 -10.71 13.11
N GLU A 236 -5.41 -11.09 11.82
CA GLU A 236 -4.25 -11.17 10.93
C GLU A 236 -3.65 -9.78 10.64
N ARG A 237 -4.45 -8.72 10.58
CA ARG A 237 -3.94 -7.34 10.45
C ARG A 237 -3.19 -6.89 11.70
N GLU A 238 -3.73 -7.18 12.89
CA GLU A 238 -3.06 -6.86 14.15
C GLU A 238 -1.70 -7.58 14.23
N ARG A 239 -1.65 -8.89 13.94
CA ARG A 239 -0.40 -9.65 13.87
C ARG A 239 0.59 -9.08 12.86
N ALA A 240 0.12 -8.70 11.67
CA ALA A 240 0.98 -8.10 10.66
C ALA A 240 1.53 -6.75 11.11
N ALA A 241 0.73 -5.92 11.78
CA ALA A 241 1.17 -4.64 12.34
C ALA A 241 2.19 -4.85 13.46
N GLU A 242 1.96 -5.79 14.38
CA GLU A 242 2.90 -6.15 15.44
C GLU A 242 4.24 -6.66 14.87
N LEU A 243 4.19 -7.56 13.88
CA LEU A 243 5.40 -8.07 13.23
C LEU A 243 6.18 -6.95 12.54
N THR A 244 5.48 -6.04 11.85
CA THR A 244 6.11 -4.92 11.16
C THR A 244 6.78 -3.97 12.16
N ALA A 245 6.13 -3.69 13.29
CA ALA A 245 6.70 -2.89 14.37
C ALA A 245 7.92 -3.57 15.01
N ALA A 246 7.85 -4.89 15.25
CA ALA A 246 8.96 -5.67 15.79
C ALA A 246 10.16 -5.69 14.84
N VAL A 247 9.94 -5.86 13.54
CA VAL A 247 11.00 -5.79 12.50
C VAL A 247 11.60 -4.39 12.44
N ALA A 248 10.79 -3.34 12.50
CA ALA A 248 11.29 -1.96 12.53
C ALA A 248 12.16 -1.69 13.77
N ALA A 249 11.75 -2.15 14.95
CA ALA A 249 12.52 -2.03 16.17
C ALA A 249 13.85 -2.83 16.11
N ALA A 250 13.80 -4.08 15.65
CA ALA A 250 14.98 -4.93 15.51
C ALA A 250 15.98 -4.35 14.50
N THR A 251 15.51 -3.81 13.38
CA THR A 251 16.38 -3.17 12.38
C THR A 251 16.95 -1.83 12.84
N ALA A 252 16.25 -1.09 13.71
CA ALA A 252 16.80 0.12 14.33
C ALA A 252 17.93 -0.24 15.33
N GLU A 253 17.71 -1.25 16.16
CA GLU A 253 18.72 -1.75 17.12
C GLU A 253 19.96 -2.28 16.41
N LEU A 254 19.80 -3.09 15.35
CA LEU A 254 20.92 -3.60 14.56
C LEU A 254 21.77 -2.46 13.98
N ARG A 255 21.14 -1.43 13.40
CA ARG A 255 21.85 -0.26 12.86
C ARG A 255 22.62 0.50 13.95
N ALA A 256 22.05 0.63 15.15
CA ALA A 256 22.72 1.28 16.27
C ALA A 256 23.97 0.48 16.71
N GLN A 257 23.86 -0.86 16.74
CA GLN A 257 24.99 -1.75 17.07
C GLN A 257 26.08 -1.71 16.00
N GLU A 258 25.73 -1.74 14.72
CA GLU A 258 26.68 -1.60 13.60
C GLU A 258 27.41 -0.26 13.65
N ALA A 259 26.70 0.85 13.91
CA ALA A 259 27.31 2.16 14.07
C ALA A 259 28.30 2.19 15.24
N LYS A 260 27.95 1.56 16.37
CA LYS A 260 28.83 1.45 17.53
C LYS A 260 30.08 0.60 17.24
N LEU A 261 29.93 -0.51 16.50
CA LEU A 261 31.06 -1.34 16.06
C LEU A 261 32.01 -0.56 15.14
N ARG A 262 31.47 0.18 14.16
CA ARG A 262 32.27 1.06 13.28
C ARG A 262 33.01 2.13 14.10
N GLN A 263 32.37 2.71 15.11
CA GLN A 263 33.00 3.69 15.99
C GLN A 263 34.14 3.09 16.82
N ILE A 264 33.97 1.87 17.34
CA ILE A 264 35.03 1.15 18.08
C ILE A 264 36.20 0.82 17.15
N GLN A 265 35.94 0.29 15.96
CA GLN A 265 36.99 0.01 14.95
C GLN A 265 37.73 1.29 14.53
N LYS A 266 37.02 2.42 14.37
CA LYS A 266 37.63 3.73 14.11
C LYS A 266 38.53 4.14 15.28
N MET A 267 38.10 3.94 16.52
CA MET A 267 38.87 4.28 17.72
C MET A 267 40.15 3.42 17.85
N GLU A 268 40.05 2.13 17.54
CA GLU A 268 41.18 1.20 17.53
C GLU A 268 42.20 1.53 16.43
N ALA A 269 41.71 1.83 15.21
CA ALA A 269 42.55 2.30 14.11
C ALA A 269 43.25 3.63 14.44
N VAL A 270 42.54 4.60 15.04
CA VAL A 270 43.12 5.86 15.51
C VAL A 270 44.19 5.61 16.58
N GLY A 271 43.97 4.67 17.50
CA GLY A 271 44.94 4.28 18.53
C GLY A 271 46.27 3.75 17.96
N GLN A 272 46.22 2.85 16.97
CA GLN A 272 47.42 2.34 16.30
C GLN A 272 48.10 3.39 15.42
N LEU A 273 47.33 4.22 14.70
CA LEU A 273 47.84 5.30 13.86
C LEU A 273 48.55 6.40 14.67
N THR A 274 48.07 6.72 15.87
CA THR A 274 48.62 7.81 16.69
C THR A 274 50.05 7.51 17.16
N GLY A 275 50.38 6.26 17.46
CA GLY A 275 51.73 5.86 17.87
C GLY A 275 52.76 5.93 16.75
N GLY A 276 52.42 5.42 15.56
CA GLY A 276 53.31 5.44 14.39
C GLY A 276 53.49 6.84 13.80
N ILE A 277 52.41 7.63 13.75
CA ILE A 277 52.46 8.98 13.17
C ILE A 277 53.18 9.96 14.10
N ALA A 278 52.98 9.89 15.42
CA ALA A 278 53.70 10.76 16.35
C ALA A 278 55.22 10.53 16.26
N HIS A 279 55.65 9.28 16.11
CA HIS A 279 57.05 8.94 15.90
C HIS A 279 57.60 9.53 14.60
N ASP A 280 56.89 9.38 13.49
CA ASP A 280 57.34 9.90 12.19
C ASP A 280 57.32 11.43 12.12
N PHE A 281 56.34 12.08 12.76
CA PHE A 281 56.29 13.53 12.89
C PHE A 281 57.45 14.07 13.74
N ASN A 282 57.76 13.40 14.86
CA ASN A 282 58.90 13.75 15.70
C ASN A 282 60.24 13.54 14.96
N ASN A 283 60.35 12.51 14.12
CA ASN A 283 61.53 12.29 13.28
C ASN A 283 61.70 13.38 12.23
N MET A 284 60.62 13.80 11.58
CA MET A 284 60.67 14.91 10.61
C MET A 284 61.03 16.23 11.30
N LEU A 285 60.49 16.50 12.50
CA LEU A 285 60.87 17.66 13.31
C LEU A 285 62.35 17.63 13.72
N ALA A 286 62.89 16.46 14.07
CA ALA A 286 64.30 16.31 14.39
C ALA A 286 65.19 16.65 13.18
N VAL A 287 64.81 16.24 11.97
CA VAL A 287 65.51 16.60 10.72
C VAL A 287 65.44 18.10 10.44
N VAL A 288 64.27 18.73 10.65
CA VAL A 288 64.09 20.18 10.50
C VAL A 288 64.99 20.95 11.48
N LEU A 289 64.91 20.63 12.78
CA LEU A 289 65.67 21.31 13.81
C LEU A 289 67.18 21.08 13.66
N GLY A 290 67.59 19.84 13.38
CA GLY A 290 68.98 19.49 13.16
C GLY A 290 69.57 20.17 11.93
N GLY A 291 68.83 20.21 10.81
CA GLY A 291 69.23 20.94 9.61
C GLY A 291 69.37 22.44 9.87
N LEU A 292 68.42 23.08 10.56
CA LEU A 292 68.51 24.50 10.89
C LEU A 292 69.66 24.83 11.85
N GLU A 293 69.92 23.97 12.85
CA GLU A 293 71.02 24.19 13.79
C GLU A 293 72.39 24.04 13.13
N LEU A 294 72.56 23.05 12.25
CA LEU A 294 73.78 22.87 11.47
C LEU A 294 73.97 23.99 10.45
N ALA A 295 72.91 24.39 9.75
CA ALA A 295 72.94 25.54 8.86
C ALA A 295 73.42 26.80 9.60
N ARG A 296 72.87 27.08 10.78
CA ARG A 296 73.26 28.25 11.59
C ARG A 296 74.74 28.22 12.02
N ARG A 297 75.32 27.04 12.24
CA ARG A 297 76.75 26.90 12.54
C ARG A 297 77.63 27.05 11.30
N SER A 298 77.12 26.71 10.11
CA SER A 298 77.83 26.85 8.83
C SER A 298 77.70 28.25 8.22
N ILE A 299 76.78 29.11 8.70
CA ILE A 299 76.68 30.52 8.31
C ILE A 299 77.98 31.25 8.71
N GLY A 300 78.75 31.67 7.69
CA GLY A 300 80.04 32.35 7.84
C GLY A 300 81.28 31.48 7.63
N ALA A 301 81.12 30.15 7.61
CA ALA A 301 82.21 29.20 7.34
C ALA A 301 82.18 28.65 5.90
N ASP A 302 81.03 28.12 5.46
CA ASP A 302 80.80 27.61 4.10
C ASP A 302 79.34 27.80 3.70
N GLN A 303 79.11 28.69 2.71
CA GLN A 303 77.76 28.95 2.19
C GLN A 303 77.12 27.74 1.50
N ALA A 304 77.91 26.85 0.90
CA ALA A 304 77.39 25.67 0.22
C ALA A 304 76.88 24.62 1.22
N ASP A 305 77.58 24.48 2.35
CA ASP A 305 77.21 23.57 3.43
C ASP A 305 76.00 24.08 4.22
N ALA A 306 75.97 25.39 4.50
CA ALA A 306 74.80 26.04 5.08
C ALA A 306 73.54 25.85 4.21
N ARG A 307 73.66 25.98 2.88
CA ARG A 307 72.56 25.72 1.94
C ARG A 307 72.05 24.28 1.99
N ARG A 308 72.94 23.28 1.97
CA ARG A 308 72.54 21.86 2.07
C ARG A 308 71.76 21.57 3.34
N HIS A 309 72.17 22.16 4.46
CA HIS A 309 71.48 21.98 5.74
C HIS A 309 70.09 22.66 5.77
N ILE A 310 69.93 23.80 5.10
CA ILE A 310 68.63 24.46 4.89
C ILE A 310 67.73 23.62 3.97
N ASP A 311 68.27 23.05 2.89
CA ASP A 311 67.53 22.20 1.96
C ASP A 311 67.00 20.94 2.67
N ASN A 312 67.83 20.29 3.48
CA ASN A 312 67.43 19.14 4.30
C ASN A 312 66.33 19.49 5.32
N ALA A 313 66.44 20.65 5.97
CA ALA A 313 65.38 21.12 6.87
C ALA A 313 64.08 21.41 6.12
N THR A 314 64.16 21.97 4.92
CA THR A 314 63.01 22.27 4.07
C THR A 314 62.32 20.98 3.60
N GLU A 315 63.08 19.95 3.23
CA GLU A 315 62.54 18.63 2.89
C GLU A 315 61.82 17.99 4.08
N GLY A 316 62.42 18.03 5.27
CA GLY A 316 61.80 17.56 6.52
C GLY A 316 60.46 18.25 6.81
N ALA A 317 60.40 19.57 6.65
CA ALA A 317 59.18 20.35 6.87
C ALA A 317 58.09 20.02 5.83
N ASN A 318 58.46 19.87 4.55
CA ASN A 318 57.53 19.50 3.49
C ASN A 318 56.92 18.10 3.71
N ARG A 319 57.73 17.14 4.18
CA ARG A 319 57.25 15.79 4.53
C ARG A 319 56.32 15.81 5.73
N ALA A 320 56.61 16.61 6.75
CA ALA A 320 55.73 16.79 7.91
C ALA A 320 54.37 17.37 7.49
N ALA A 321 54.37 18.39 6.63
CA ALA A 321 53.14 18.99 6.11
C ALA A 321 52.29 17.99 5.27
N ALA A 322 52.95 17.10 4.50
CA ALA A 322 52.26 16.07 3.75
C ALA A 322 51.59 15.02 4.66
N LEU A 323 52.25 14.65 5.76
CA LEU A 323 51.70 13.74 6.77
C LEU A 323 50.46 14.32 7.46
N THR A 324 50.51 15.60 7.85
CA THR A 324 49.37 16.31 8.46
C THR A 324 48.17 16.38 7.51
N ARG A 325 48.38 16.63 6.21
CA ARG A 325 47.30 16.62 5.20
C ARG A 325 46.62 15.25 5.08
N ARG A 326 47.40 14.16 5.12
CA ARG A 326 46.86 12.79 5.04
C ARG A 326 46.05 12.42 6.29
N LEU A 327 46.52 12.82 7.48
CA LEU A 327 45.80 12.65 8.75
C LEU A 327 44.44 13.37 8.75
N LEU A 328 44.43 14.61 8.27
CA LEU A 328 43.21 15.42 8.18
C LEU A 328 42.22 14.85 7.16
N ALA A 329 42.70 14.29 6.05
CA ALA A 329 41.86 13.60 5.06
C ALA A 329 41.22 12.31 5.64
N PHE A 330 41.92 11.56 6.50
CA PHE A 330 41.39 10.37 7.17
C PHE A 330 40.38 10.69 8.28
N SER A 331 40.49 11.87 8.91
CA SER A 331 39.58 12.31 9.98
C SER A 331 38.23 12.81 9.46
N ARG A 332 38.16 13.23 8.18
CA ARG A 332 36.96 13.82 7.58
C ARG A 332 35.91 12.77 7.24
N GLU A 333 34.69 13.05 7.67
CA GLU A 333 33.46 12.50 7.08
C GLU A 333 33.17 13.28 5.79
N ASP A 334 33.85 12.97 4.69
CA ASP A 334 33.41 13.50 3.41
C ASP A 334 32.18 12.70 2.96
N SER A 335 31.01 13.32 3.07
CA SER A 335 29.84 12.93 2.30
C SER A 335 30.23 13.03 0.81
N LEU A 336 30.38 11.88 0.14
CA LEU A 336 30.67 11.81 -1.29
C LEU A 336 29.77 12.76 -2.06
N LYS A 337 30.34 13.57 -2.95
CA LYS A 337 29.59 14.36 -3.93
C LYS A 337 29.67 13.68 -5.29
N PRO A 338 28.85 12.65 -5.55
CA PRO A 338 28.88 11.97 -6.83
C PRO A 338 28.42 12.92 -7.95
N GLU A 339 29.30 13.17 -8.91
CA GLU A 339 29.03 13.90 -10.14
C GLU A 339 29.23 13.00 -11.37
N SER A 340 28.67 13.38 -12.52
CA SER A 340 28.87 12.66 -13.79
C SER A 340 30.19 13.10 -14.43
N ILE A 341 31.13 12.18 -14.56
CA ILE A 341 32.50 12.45 -15.00
C ILE A 341 32.77 11.71 -16.30
N ASP A 342 33.19 12.44 -17.34
CA ASP A 342 33.79 11.86 -18.53
C ASP A 342 35.23 11.44 -18.22
N ALA A 343 35.51 10.13 -18.31
CA ALA A 343 36.81 9.56 -18.00
C ALA A 343 37.93 10.07 -18.92
N ALA A 344 37.64 10.34 -20.20
CA ALA A 344 38.64 10.88 -21.13
C ALA A 344 38.99 12.33 -20.78
N ALA A 345 37.98 13.14 -20.44
CA ALA A 345 38.19 14.52 -20.00
C ALA A 345 38.94 14.59 -18.65
N LEU A 346 38.68 13.63 -17.75
CA LEU A 346 39.41 13.51 -16.48
C LEU A 346 40.90 13.27 -16.71
N VAL A 347 41.25 12.25 -17.49
CA VAL A 347 42.66 11.92 -17.77
C VAL A 347 43.36 13.06 -18.52
N ALA A 348 42.68 13.68 -19.48
CA ALA A 348 43.23 14.84 -20.20
C ALA A 348 43.51 16.02 -19.26
N GLY A 349 42.58 16.34 -18.35
CA GLY A 349 42.73 17.42 -17.36
C GLY A 349 43.82 17.17 -16.31
N MET A 350 44.23 15.91 -16.11
CA MET A 350 45.30 15.53 -15.19
C MET A 350 46.71 15.56 -15.81
N SER A 351 46.85 15.83 -17.12
CA SER A 351 48.13 15.72 -17.83
C SER A 351 49.25 16.52 -17.16
N ASP A 352 49.02 17.79 -16.83
CA ASP A 352 50.02 18.67 -16.19
C ASP A 352 50.39 18.22 -14.77
N LEU A 353 49.44 17.64 -14.03
CA LEU A 353 49.67 17.13 -12.68
C LEU A 353 50.49 15.84 -12.72
N LEU A 354 50.15 14.94 -13.63
CA LEU A 354 50.85 13.67 -13.84
C LEU A 354 52.28 13.92 -14.31
N ASP A 355 52.49 14.84 -15.26
CA ASP A 355 53.82 15.20 -15.77
C ASP A 355 54.74 15.69 -14.63
N ARG A 356 54.25 16.60 -13.79
CA ARG A 356 54.99 17.11 -12.61
C ARG A 356 55.28 16.05 -11.54
N THR A 357 54.41 15.05 -11.40
CA THR A 357 54.52 14.03 -10.35
C THR A 357 55.41 12.86 -10.79
N LEU A 358 55.40 12.53 -12.07
CA LEU A 358 56.19 11.45 -12.66
C LEU A 358 57.63 11.88 -12.96
N GLY A 359 57.82 13.16 -13.34
CA GLY A 359 59.11 13.76 -13.67
C GLY A 359 59.63 13.39 -15.06
N ASP A 360 60.65 14.10 -15.54
CA ASP A 360 61.17 14.05 -16.93
C ASP A 360 61.67 12.68 -17.41
N ALA A 361 61.79 11.71 -16.50
CA ALA A 361 62.37 10.40 -16.74
C ALA A 361 61.32 9.32 -17.10
N ILE A 362 60.02 9.63 -16.98
CA ILE A 362 58.91 8.76 -17.38
C ILE A 362 58.22 9.32 -18.63
N THR A 363 58.06 8.50 -19.67
CA THR A 363 57.27 8.88 -20.84
C THR A 363 55.79 8.56 -20.59
N LEU A 364 54.94 9.59 -20.50
CA LEU A 364 53.49 9.44 -20.34
C LEU A 364 52.79 9.34 -21.71
N ILE A 365 52.03 8.25 -21.91
CA ILE A 365 51.20 8.04 -23.10
C ILE A 365 49.73 7.99 -22.67
N ALA A 366 48.96 9.04 -22.98
CA ALA A 366 47.51 9.05 -22.77
C ALA A 366 46.79 8.55 -24.03
N ARG A 367 45.95 7.52 -23.90
CA ARG A 367 45.08 7.00 -24.97
C ARG A 367 43.62 7.13 -24.56
N SER A 368 42.79 7.55 -25.51
CA SER A 368 41.34 7.56 -25.35
C SER A 368 40.72 6.77 -26.49
N GLU A 369 40.15 5.63 -26.15
CA GLU A 369 39.40 4.74 -27.05
C GLU A 369 37.88 4.87 -26.81
N THR A 370 37.47 5.80 -25.93
CA THR A 370 36.07 6.05 -25.55
C THR A 370 35.38 7.04 -26.50
N GLY A 371 34.24 6.62 -27.04
CA GLY A 371 33.23 7.52 -27.62
C GLY A 371 32.23 8.05 -26.57
N GLY A 372 32.71 8.72 -25.51
CA GLY A 372 31.85 9.42 -24.53
C GLY A 372 31.12 8.54 -23.51
N GLY A 373 31.85 7.96 -22.55
CA GLY A 373 31.28 7.24 -21.40
C GLY A 373 31.45 8.02 -20.10
N SER A 374 30.35 8.32 -19.42
CA SER A 374 30.38 9.00 -18.11
C SER A 374 30.17 8.03 -16.94
N VAL A 375 30.88 8.27 -15.85
CA VAL A 375 30.77 7.53 -14.58
C VAL A 375 30.27 8.47 -13.50
N ARG A 376 29.38 8.01 -12.62
CA ARG A 376 29.01 8.74 -11.40
C ARG A 376 30.03 8.48 -10.29
N ALA A 377 30.87 9.45 -9.97
CA ALA A 377 31.86 9.35 -8.90
C ALA A 377 32.20 10.72 -8.30
N ASP A 378 32.89 10.75 -7.17
CA ASP A 378 33.53 11.97 -6.68
C ASP A 378 34.80 12.24 -7.50
N ARG A 379 34.89 13.41 -8.14
CA ARG A 379 36.00 13.77 -9.02
C ARG A 379 37.35 13.70 -8.32
N VAL A 380 37.45 14.28 -7.13
CA VAL A 380 38.72 14.35 -6.41
C VAL A 380 39.18 12.96 -6.00
N GLN A 381 38.25 12.07 -5.61
CA GLN A 381 38.60 10.68 -5.29
C GLN A 381 39.06 9.89 -6.52
N LEU A 382 38.41 10.09 -7.67
CA LEU A 382 38.79 9.40 -8.91
C LEU A 382 40.13 9.90 -9.47
N GLU A 383 40.41 11.21 -9.40
CA GLU A 383 41.72 11.79 -9.73
C GLU A 383 42.82 11.23 -8.82
N ASN A 384 42.57 11.16 -7.52
CA ASN A 384 43.51 10.59 -6.56
C ASN A 384 43.77 9.10 -6.82
N ALA A 385 42.76 8.33 -7.23
CA ALA A 385 42.92 6.93 -7.59
C ALA A 385 43.86 6.76 -8.79
N VAL A 386 43.64 7.53 -9.86
CA VAL A 386 44.51 7.51 -11.07
C VAL A 386 45.93 7.96 -10.72
N LEU A 387 46.09 9.00 -9.92
CA LEU A 387 47.39 9.49 -9.46
C LEU A 387 48.14 8.44 -8.63
N ASN A 388 47.46 7.77 -7.71
CA ASN A 388 48.05 6.71 -6.90
C ASN A 388 48.54 5.53 -7.75
N LEU A 389 47.78 5.15 -8.78
CA LEU A 389 48.22 4.14 -9.75
C LEU A 389 49.46 4.62 -10.52
N ALA A 390 49.47 5.87 -10.99
CA ALA A 390 50.61 6.44 -11.71
C ALA A 390 51.88 6.50 -10.86
N VAL A 391 51.77 6.87 -9.58
CA VAL A 391 52.90 6.86 -8.64
C VAL A 391 53.40 5.44 -8.35
N ASN A 392 52.49 4.48 -8.18
CA ASN A 392 52.87 3.08 -7.99
C ASN A 392 53.61 2.52 -9.21
N ALA A 393 53.12 2.83 -10.41
CA ALA A 393 53.77 2.49 -11.67
C ALA A 393 55.17 3.09 -11.79
N ARG A 394 55.33 4.39 -11.51
CA ARG A 394 56.66 5.06 -11.49
C ARG A 394 57.65 4.36 -10.58
N ASP A 395 57.21 4.03 -9.37
CA ASP A 395 58.05 3.38 -8.39
C ASP A 395 58.44 1.95 -8.84
N ALA A 396 57.53 1.21 -9.50
CA ALA A 396 57.80 -0.10 -10.10
C ALA A 396 58.80 -0.02 -11.27
N MET A 397 58.86 1.11 -11.96
CA MET A 397 59.82 1.42 -13.03
C MET A 397 61.16 1.99 -12.51
N ASN A 398 61.36 2.10 -11.20
CA ASN A 398 62.52 2.79 -10.60
C ASN A 398 62.73 4.21 -11.14
N GLY A 399 61.64 4.91 -11.49
CA GLY A 399 61.66 6.28 -12.00
C GLY A 399 62.06 6.45 -13.47
N ARG A 400 62.22 5.37 -14.26
CA ARG A 400 62.46 5.44 -15.72
C ARG A 400 61.67 4.39 -16.48
N GLY A 401 60.89 4.80 -17.50
CA GLY A 401 60.09 3.88 -18.29
C GLY A 401 58.91 4.56 -19.00
N THR A 402 57.95 3.77 -19.45
CA THR A 402 56.77 4.23 -20.17
C THR A 402 55.50 3.94 -19.38
N LEU A 403 54.77 4.99 -19.02
CA LEU A 403 53.44 4.87 -18.40
C LEU A 403 52.36 5.11 -19.44
N THR A 404 51.51 4.13 -19.69
CA THR A 404 50.34 4.28 -20.56
C THR A 404 49.06 4.36 -19.72
N ILE A 405 48.28 5.43 -19.89
CA ILE A 405 46.95 5.57 -19.30
C ILE A 405 45.93 5.51 -20.44
N ALA A 406 45.08 4.49 -20.45
CA ALA A 406 44.07 4.26 -21.47
C ALA A 406 42.66 4.34 -20.89
N THR A 407 41.77 5.07 -21.56
CA THR A 407 40.33 5.07 -21.26
C THR A 407 39.58 4.30 -22.35
N GLY A 408 38.70 3.38 -21.94
CA GLY A 408 37.97 2.49 -22.84
C GLY A 408 36.51 2.25 -22.42
N SER A 409 35.81 1.44 -23.22
CA SER A 409 34.45 0.98 -22.91
C SER A 409 34.39 -0.53 -23.02
N ALA A 410 33.75 -1.20 -22.06
CA ALA A 410 33.57 -2.65 -22.07
C ALA A 410 32.09 -3.01 -21.85
N THR A 411 31.58 -4.02 -22.56
CA THR A 411 30.27 -4.62 -22.23
C THR A 411 30.55 -5.99 -21.63
N LEU A 412 30.17 -6.16 -20.37
CA LEU A 412 30.45 -7.38 -19.60
C LEU A 412 29.19 -8.23 -19.45
N ALA A 413 29.33 -9.54 -19.57
CA ALA A 413 28.34 -10.50 -19.08
C ALA A 413 28.46 -10.66 -17.55
N ALA A 414 27.39 -11.11 -16.88
CA ALA A 414 27.40 -11.30 -15.43
C ALA A 414 28.51 -12.27 -15.01
N GLY A 415 29.37 -11.83 -14.08
CA GLY A 415 30.49 -12.62 -13.58
C GLY A 415 31.66 -12.80 -14.55
N GLN A 416 31.70 -12.06 -15.67
CA GLN A 416 32.82 -12.11 -16.63
C GLN A 416 34.12 -11.52 -16.04
N VAL A 417 34.00 -10.53 -15.17
CA VAL A 417 35.11 -9.89 -14.44
C VAL A 417 34.68 -9.76 -12.99
N GLY A 418 35.30 -10.54 -12.10
CA GLY A 418 35.00 -10.52 -10.66
C GLY A 418 33.50 -10.67 -10.37
N GLN A 419 32.95 -9.76 -9.56
CA GLN A 419 31.53 -9.74 -9.20
C GLN A 419 30.68 -8.75 -10.03
N CYS A 420 31.19 -8.25 -11.15
CA CYS A 420 30.45 -7.34 -12.02
C CYS A 420 29.14 -7.95 -12.54
N ALA A 421 28.06 -7.16 -12.48
CA ALA A 421 26.80 -7.48 -13.13
C ALA A 421 26.91 -7.38 -14.66
N ALA A 422 25.94 -7.94 -15.38
CA ALA A 422 25.86 -7.76 -16.82
C ALA A 422 25.55 -6.29 -17.15
N GLY A 423 26.37 -5.63 -17.98
CA GLY A 423 26.17 -4.20 -18.26
C GLY A 423 27.28 -3.54 -19.07
N ALA A 424 27.09 -2.25 -19.34
CA ALA A 424 28.09 -1.39 -19.96
C ALA A 424 28.97 -0.73 -18.89
N TYR A 425 30.28 -0.78 -19.09
CA TYR A 425 31.31 -0.28 -18.19
C TYR A 425 32.24 0.68 -18.93
N VAL A 426 32.72 1.70 -18.21
CA VAL A 426 33.85 2.54 -18.59
C VAL A 426 35.11 1.94 -17.96
N THR A 427 36.18 1.82 -18.74
CA THR A 427 37.45 1.29 -18.27
C THR A 427 38.50 2.40 -18.16
N ILE A 428 39.25 2.41 -17.06
CA ILE A 428 40.46 3.23 -16.89
C ILE A 428 41.60 2.25 -16.61
N SER A 429 42.56 2.17 -17.53
CA SER A 429 43.70 1.27 -17.44
C SER A 429 44.99 2.06 -17.28
N VAL A 430 45.81 1.68 -16.31
CA VAL A 430 47.16 2.22 -16.07
C VAL A 430 48.15 1.08 -16.25
N VAL A 431 49.03 1.22 -17.24
CA VAL A 431 49.97 0.19 -17.68
C VAL A 431 51.40 0.73 -17.60
N ASP A 432 52.27 0.03 -16.88
CA ASP A 432 53.70 0.31 -16.79
C ASP A 432 54.55 -0.82 -17.38
N ASP A 433 55.77 -0.49 -17.77
CA ASP A 433 56.81 -1.42 -18.23
C ASP A 433 57.84 -1.74 -17.12
N GLY A 434 57.40 -1.69 -15.86
CA GLY A 434 58.24 -1.88 -14.68
C GLY A 434 58.58 -3.33 -14.34
N CYS A 435 59.00 -3.58 -13.10
CA CYS A 435 59.46 -4.90 -12.66
C CYS A 435 58.36 -5.98 -12.56
N GLY A 436 57.09 -5.59 -12.59
CA GLY A 436 55.95 -6.50 -12.39
C GLY A 436 55.92 -7.16 -11.00
N MET A 437 54.95 -8.04 -10.81
CA MET A 437 54.65 -8.76 -9.56
C MET A 437 54.57 -10.27 -9.80
N THR A 438 54.98 -11.06 -8.81
CA THR A 438 54.70 -12.50 -8.78
C THR A 438 53.22 -12.75 -8.47
N PRO A 439 52.67 -13.93 -8.81
CA PRO A 439 51.28 -14.28 -8.49
C PRO A 439 50.93 -14.11 -7.01
N ASP A 440 51.82 -14.54 -6.10
CA ASP A 440 51.62 -14.43 -4.65
C ASP A 440 51.52 -12.97 -4.17
N ILE A 441 52.20 -12.04 -4.83
CA ILE A 441 52.14 -10.61 -4.52
C ILE A 441 50.86 -10.01 -5.10
N ALA A 442 50.48 -10.38 -6.32
CA ALA A 442 49.29 -9.88 -7.00
C ALA A 442 47.99 -10.25 -6.26
N GLU A 443 47.91 -11.43 -5.63
CA GLU A 443 46.76 -11.84 -4.81
C GLU A 443 46.61 -11.01 -3.53
N ARG A 444 47.73 -10.56 -2.96
CA ARG A 444 47.78 -9.87 -1.66
C ARG A 444 47.86 -8.35 -1.77
N VAL A 445 48.00 -7.82 -2.99
CA VAL A 445 48.25 -6.39 -3.21
C VAL A 445 47.09 -5.48 -2.80
N PHE A 446 45.89 -6.04 -2.64
CA PHE A 446 44.71 -5.33 -2.13
C PHE A 446 44.55 -5.42 -0.61
N GLU A 447 45.36 -6.23 0.08
CA GLU A 447 45.37 -6.29 1.55
C GLU A 447 45.81 -4.92 2.12
N PRO A 448 45.08 -4.36 3.10
CA PRO A 448 45.50 -3.13 3.77
C PRO A 448 46.90 -3.27 4.38
N PHE A 449 47.74 -2.26 4.18
CA PHE A 449 49.14 -2.18 4.67
C PHE A 449 50.13 -3.13 4.01
N PHE A 450 49.71 -3.94 3.04
CA PHE A 450 50.63 -4.78 2.29
C PHE A 450 51.50 -3.94 1.33
N THR A 451 52.82 -4.08 1.45
CA THR A 451 53.79 -3.38 0.58
C THR A 451 55.04 -4.23 0.41
N THR A 452 55.58 -4.25 -0.80
CA THR A 452 56.87 -4.89 -1.14
C THR A 452 58.05 -3.93 -1.06
N LYS A 453 57.79 -2.64 -0.77
CA LYS A 453 58.80 -1.57 -0.64
C LYS A 453 59.42 -1.56 0.77
N ASP A 454 60.67 -1.10 0.88
CA ASP A 454 61.38 -0.93 2.15
C ASP A 454 60.58 -0.10 3.17
N VAL A 455 60.79 -0.40 4.46
CA VAL A 455 60.15 0.27 5.60
C VAL A 455 60.31 1.80 5.48
N GLY A 456 59.18 2.51 5.42
CA GLY A 456 59.13 3.98 5.31
C GLY A 456 59.04 4.55 3.89
N LYS A 457 59.16 3.72 2.84
CA LYS A 457 58.99 4.15 1.43
C LYS A 457 57.62 3.82 0.83
N GLY A 458 56.84 2.92 1.45
CA GLY A 458 55.49 2.57 1.02
C GLY A 458 54.55 2.38 2.20
N THR A 459 53.34 2.95 2.13
CA THR A 459 52.32 2.83 3.19
C THR A 459 51.44 1.58 3.04
N GLY A 460 51.48 0.91 1.89
CA GLY A 460 50.61 -0.23 1.57
C GLY A 460 49.11 0.11 1.51
N LEU A 461 48.76 1.40 1.46
CA LEU A 461 47.37 1.87 1.49
C LEU A 461 46.82 2.29 0.12
N GLY A 462 47.68 2.50 -0.88
CA GLY A 462 47.26 3.05 -2.18
C GLY A 462 46.28 2.15 -2.92
N LEU A 463 46.65 0.88 -3.14
CA LEU A 463 45.84 -0.08 -3.91
C LEU A 463 44.60 -0.57 -3.14
N SER A 464 44.69 -0.69 -1.81
CA SER A 464 43.54 -1.04 -0.97
C SER A 464 42.49 0.07 -0.93
N GLN A 465 42.89 1.34 -0.93
CA GLN A 465 41.96 2.48 -1.04
C GLN A 465 41.30 2.55 -2.42
N ILE A 466 42.05 2.28 -3.50
CA ILE A 466 41.50 2.24 -4.86
C ILE A 466 40.47 1.10 -4.98
N PHE A 467 40.79 -0.08 -4.45
CA PHE A 467 39.86 -1.21 -4.43
C PHE A 467 38.56 -0.88 -3.68
N ALA A 468 38.67 -0.27 -2.49
CA ALA A 468 37.50 0.16 -1.72
C ALA A 468 36.65 1.22 -2.45
N LEU A 469 37.29 2.21 -3.10
CA LEU A 469 36.60 3.21 -3.91
C LEU A 469 35.84 2.56 -5.06
N VAL A 470 36.47 1.64 -5.80
CA VAL A 470 35.86 1.00 -6.97
C VAL A 470 34.70 0.10 -6.57
N GLN A 471 34.82 -0.65 -5.47
CA GLN A 471 33.72 -1.43 -4.91
C GLN A 471 32.55 -0.55 -4.45
N GLN A 472 32.83 0.62 -3.87
CA GLN A 472 31.80 1.60 -3.49
C GLN A 472 31.06 2.19 -4.71
N LEU A 473 31.71 2.21 -5.87
CA LEU A 473 31.12 2.61 -7.15
C LEU A 473 30.47 1.44 -7.90
N GLU A 474 30.27 0.28 -7.24
CA GLU A 474 29.73 -0.94 -7.85
C GLU A 474 30.56 -1.43 -9.06
N GLY A 475 31.87 -1.14 -9.03
CA GLY A 475 32.85 -1.54 -10.04
C GLY A 475 33.79 -2.65 -9.57
N GLU A 476 34.74 -3.03 -10.43
CA GLU A 476 35.73 -4.06 -10.14
C GLU A 476 37.14 -3.62 -10.59
N VAL A 477 38.18 -4.11 -9.90
CA VAL A 477 39.58 -3.85 -10.26
C VAL A 477 40.24 -5.15 -10.70
N THR A 478 40.90 -5.14 -11.85
CA THR A 478 41.73 -6.27 -12.31
C THR A 478 43.18 -5.87 -12.44
N ILE A 479 44.08 -6.78 -12.11
CA ILE A 479 45.52 -6.61 -12.28
C ILE A 479 46.04 -7.74 -13.18
N ALA A 480 46.70 -7.36 -14.27
CA ALA A 480 47.48 -8.27 -15.10
C ALA A 480 48.95 -7.87 -14.97
N SER A 481 49.77 -8.78 -14.44
CA SER A 481 51.19 -8.51 -14.17
C SER A 481 51.98 -9.80 -14.20
N ALA A 482 53.20 -9.76 -14.74
CA ALA A 482 54.16 -10.85 -14.67
C ALA A 482 55.56 -10.30 -14.35
N PRO A 483 56.41 -11.06 -13.63
CA PRO A 483 57.76 -10.61 -13.30
C PRO A 483 58.56 -10.23 -14.56
N GLY A 484 59.01 -8.98 -14.63
CA GLY A 484 59.79 -8.43 -15.74
C GLY A 484 59.00 -7.97 -16.96
N GLU A 485 57.66 -8.08 -16.97
CA GLU A 485 56.79 -7.67 -18.09
C GLU A 485 55.93 -6.43 -17.77
N GLY A 486 56.09 -5.85 -16.58
CA GLY A 486 55.31 -4.70 -16.13
C GLY A 486 53.97 -5.06 -15.49
N THR A 487 53.17 -4.04 -15.18
CA THR A 487 51.85 -4.18 -14.53
C THR A 487 50.78 -3.38 -15.28
N ALA A 488 49.61 -3.99 -15.48
CA ALA A 488 48.41 -3.35 -15.99
C ALA A 488 47.29 -3.44 -14.95
N VAL A 489 46.87 -2.30 -14.42
CA VAL A 489 45.72 -2.18 -13.51
C VAL A 489 44.55 -1.57 -14.25
N THR A 490 43.42 -2.28 -14.31
CA THR A 490 42.21 -1.81 -15.01
C THR A 490 41.04 -1.69 -14.05
N LEU A 491 40.46 -0.49 -14.00
CA LEU A 491 39.27 -0.17 -13.22
C LEU A 491 38.04 -0.31 -14.13
N TYR A 492 37.07 -1.13 -13.75
CA TYR A 492 35.78 -1.27 -14.42
C TYR A 492 34.72 -0.52 -13.64
N LEU A 493 34.18 0.54 -14.22
CA LEU A 493 33.21 1.42 -13.56
C LEU A 493 31.87 1.38 -14.31
N PRO A 494 30.72 1.21 -13.64
CA PRO A 494 29.42 1.18 -14.31
C PRO A 494 29.18 2.46 -15.14
N ARG A 495 28.84 2.30 -16.42
CA ARG A 495 28.53 3.43 -17.29
C ARG A 495 27.17 3.99 -16.91
N THR A 496 27.12 5.30 -16.65
CA THR A 496 25.85 6.01 -16.47
C THR A 496 25.28 6.49 -17.80
N ALA A 497 23.97 6.31 -17.99
CA ALA A 497 23.28 6.68 -19.23
C ALA A 497 23.02 8.20 -19.37
N ASP A 498 23.30 8.98 -18.33
CA ASP A 498 23.06 10.42 -18.31
C ASP A 498 24.30 11.19 -18.79
N ALA A 499 24.43 11.25 -20.11
CA ALA A 499 25.22 12.27 -20.80
C ALA A 499 24.50 12.69 -22.09
N VAL A 500 23.40 13.44 -21.95
CA VAL A 500 23.10 14.46 -22.95
C VAL A 500 24.19 15.50 -22.81
N ALA A 501 25.18 15.42 -23.69
CA ALA A 501 26.09 16.51 -23.93
C ALA A 501 25.25 17.75 -24.26
N VAL A 502 25.11 18.67 -23.30
CA VAL A 502 24.90 20.06 -23.64
C VAL A 502 26.19 20.50 -24.28
N ALA A 503 26.21 20.39 -25.61
CA ALA A 503 27.17 21.06 -26.45
C ALA A 503 27.10 22.55 -26.10
N LEU A 504 28.05 23.02 -25.29
CA LEU A 504 28.43 24.41 -25.34
C LEU A 504 28.94 24.64 -26.77
N PRO A 505 28.38 25.63 -27.50
CA PRO A 505 28.76 25.85 -28.89
C PRO A 505 30.25 26.20 -28.95
N ALA A 506 30.95 25.49 -29.82
CA ALA A 506 32.28 25.83 -30.26
C ALA A 506 32.28 27.28 -30.78
N SER A 507 33.09 28.12 -30.14
CA SER A 507 33.51 29.39 -30.70
C SER A 507 35.04 29.44 -30.73
N VAL A 508 35.55 29.08 -31.91
CA VAL A 508 36.72 29.64 -32.60
C VAL A 508 38.12 29.39 -32.02
N LEU A 509 38.84 28.56 -32.78
CA LEU A 509 40.27 28.44 -33.08
C LEU A 509 41.31 29.42 -32.47
N PRO A 510 42.58 28.96 -32.36
CA PRO A 510 43.60 29.51 -31.50
C PRO A 510 44.28 30.72 -32.13
N VAL A 511 44.44 31.79 -31.35
CA VAL A 511 45.43 32.83 -31.65
C VAL A 511 46.71 32.44 -30.95
N SER A 512 47.68 31.98 -31.75
CA SER A 512 49.09 32.05 -31.40
C SER A 512 49.44 33.51 -31.08
N THR A 513 49.72 33.80 -29.83
CA THR A 513 50.64 34.87 -29.46
C THR A 513 51.60 34.32 -28.43
N ASN A 514 52.75 33.94 -28.96
CA ASN A 514 54.02 33.87 -28.28
C ASN A 514 54.21 35.19 -27.51
N VAL A 515 54.03 35.16 -26.20
CA VAL A 515 54.46 36.24 -25.31
C VAL A 515 55.46 35.61 -24.36
N ALA A 516 56.72 35.86 -24.66
CA ALA A 516 57.85 35.69 -23.76
C ALA A 516 57.52 36.25 -22.36
N PRO A 517 58.12 35.73 -21.27
CA PRO A 517 57.92 36.29 -19.95
C PRO A 517 58.57 37.67 -19.91
N VAL A 518 57.79 38.71 -20.18
CA VAL A 518 58.15 40.07 -19.81
C VAL A 518 57.69 40.22 -18.37
N VAL A 519 58.61 39.96 -17.44
CA VAL A 519 58.52 40.44 -16.06
C VAL A 519 58.43 41.97 -16.13
N PRO A 520 57.31 42.62 -15.78
CA PRO A 520 57.41 43.98 -15.28
C PRO A 520 57.95 43.82 -13.86
N ALA A 521 59.09 44.46 -13.58
CA ALA A 521 59.56 44.61 -12.20
C ALA A 521 58.35 45.00 -11.33
N ALA A 522 57.95 44.12 -10.41
CA ALA A 522 56.81 44.39 -9.55
C ALA A 522 57.10 45.70 -8.83
N ALA A 523 56.25 46.71 -9.05
CA ALA A 523 56.32 47.92 -8.25
C ALA A 523 56.25 47.49 -6.77
N MET A 524 57.15 48.00 -5.94
CA MET A 524 57.13 47.77 -4.50
C MET A 524 55.74 48.15 -3.97
N LEU A 525 55.02 47.20 -3.38
CA LEU A 525 53.68 47.39 -2.83
C LEU A 525 53.78 47.52 -1.31
N ASP A 526 52.96 48.40 -0.73
CA ASP A 526 52.73 48.40 0.70
C ASP A 526 51.62 47.37 1.02
N ILE A 527 51.95 46.35 1.83
CA ILE A 527 51.06 45.24 2.18
C ILE A 527 50.82 45.24 3.69
N LEU A 528 49.57 45.27 4.13
CA LEU A 528 49.23 45.10 5.54
C LEU A 528 49.16 43.61 5.88
N VAL A 529 49.93 43.15 6.86
CA VAL A 529 49.89 41.76 7.34
C VAL A 529 49.27 41.73 8.72
N VAL A 530 48.10 41.07 8.83
CA VAL A 530 47.34 40.92 10.07
C VAL A 530 47.44 39.46 10.54
N GLU A 531 48.18 39.23 11.61
CA GLU A 531 48.50 37.91 12.16
C GLU A 531 48.76 38.02 13.66
N ASP A 532 48.12 37.19 14.49
CA ASP A 532 48.22 37.23 15.95
C ASP A 532 49.46 36.48 16.50
N ASP A 533 49.99 35.49 15.78
CA ASP A 533 51.25 34.83 16.15
C ASP A 533 52.45 35.69 15.73
N PRO A 534 53.23 36.26 16.68
CA PRO A 534 54.35 37.14 16.36
C PRO A 534 55.45 36.45 15.54
N ARG A 535 55.59 35.12 15.63
CA ARG A 535 56.58 34.35 14.85
C ARG A 535 56.14 34.21 13.40
N VAL A 536 54.86 33.95 13.16
CA VAL A 536 54.28 33.83 11.82
C VAL A 536 54.22 35.20 11.16
N LEU A 537 53.87 36.24 11.91
CA LEU A 537 53.89 37.63 11.45
C LEU A 537 55.28 38.03 10.98
N THR A 538 56.31 37.79 11.80
CA THR A 538 57.72 38.09 11.46
C THR A 538 58.18 37.31 10.24
N ALA A 539 57.84 36.02 10.14
CA ALA A 539 58.22 35.18 8.99
C ALA A 539 57.54 35.64 7.70
N THR A 540 56.26 36.02 7.77
CA THR A 540 55.49 36.49 6.60
C THR A 540 55.99 37.85 6.13
N ILE A 541 56.32 38.76 7.05
CA ILE A 541 56.96 40.05 6.74
C ILE A 541 58.30 39.82 6.02
N GLY A 542 59.18 38.99 6.59
CA GLY A 542 60.48 38.70 5.98
C GLY A 542 60.35 38.06 4.59
N ALA A 543 59.34 37.20 4.39
CA ALA A 543 59.04 36.61 3.08
C ALA A 543 58.56 37.66 2.05
N LEU A 544 57.74 38.62 2.47
CA LEU A 544 57.25 39.71 1.60
C LEU A 544 58.36 40.71 1.24
N GLU A 545 59.27 40.99 2.18
CA GLU A 545 60.44 41.84 1.94
C GLU A 545 61.43 41.19 0.96
N GLU A 546 61.66 39.88 1.07
CA GLU A 546 62.54 39.13 0.18
C GLU A 546 62.03 39.10 -1.27
N ILE A 547 60.71 39.09 -1.49
CA ILE A 547 60.09 39.18 -2.83
C ILE A 547 59.91 40.64 -3.32
N GLY A 548 60.41 41.64 -2.57
CA GLY A 548 60.47 43.03 -3.01
C GLY A 548 59.26 43.91 -2.66
N HIS A 549 58.46 43.52 -1.65
CA HIS A 549 57.34 44.31 -1.15
C HIS A 549 57.63 44.92 0.24
N ARG A 550 56.93 46.01 0.58
CA ARG A 550 57.02 46.63 1.90
C ARG A 550 55.86 46.14 2.76
N ALA A 551 56.15 45.36 3.79
CA ALA A 551 55.13 44.83 4.70
C ALA A 551 54.94 45.73 5.93
N ILE A 552 53.69 45.95 6.33
CA ILE A 552 53.30 46.68 7.54
C ILE A 552 52.70 45.67 8.51
N ALA A 553 53.33 45.53 9.68
CA ALA A 553 52.93 44.56 10.69
C ALA A 553 51.69 45.01 11.47
N CYS A 554 50.75 44.08 11.69
CA CYS A 554 49.59 44.27 12.54
C CYS A 554 49.36 42.99 13.36
N ASP A 555 49.58 43.06 14.66
CA ASP A 555 49.41 41.95 15.61
C ASP A 555 47.99 41.87 16.22
N ASP A 556 47.16 42.88 15.94
CA ASP A 556 45.81 42.99 16.44
C ASP A 556 44.83 43.35 15.30
N PRO A 557 43.83 42.51 15.00
CA PRO A 557 42.83 42.82 13.97
C PRO A 557 42.06 44.13 14.24
N LEU A 558 41.90 44.54 15.50
CA LEU A 558 41.25 45.81 15.85
C LEU A 558 42.11 47.05 15.54
N ALA A 559 43.42 46.89 15.36
CA ALA A 559 44.34 47.97 15.00
C ALA A 559 44.41 48.22 13.48
N ALA A 560 43.97 47.26 12.66
CA ALA A 560 44.01 47.35 11.20
C ALA A 560 43.35 48.61 10.61
N PRO A 561 42.16 49.09 11.08
CA PRO A 561 41.54 50.30 10.53
C PRO A 561 42.38 51.56 10.75
N ALA A 562 43.04 51.68 11.91
CA ALA A 562 43.91 52.82 12.23
C ALA A 562 45.18 52.81 11.38
N LEU A 563 45.74 51.63 11.10
CA LEU A 563 46.90 51.47 10.22
C LEU A 563 46.58 51.77 8.76
N LEU A 564 45.40 51.38 8.28
CA LEU A 564 44.91 51.73 6.94
C LEU A 564 44.70 53.25 6.80
N ALA A 565 44.14 53.90 7.81
CA ALA A 565 43.96 55.35 7.81
C ALA A 565 45.29 56.12 7.82
N ALA A 566 46.32 55.58 8.49
CA ALA A 566 47.65 56.19 8.57
C ALA A 566 48.53 55.92 7.32
N ASN A 567 48.23 54.88 6.55
CA ASN A 567 49.04 54.43 5.40
C ASN A 567 48.16 54.27 4.15
N PRO A 568 47.81 55.37 3.46
CA PRO A 568 46.91 55.34 2.29
C PRO A 568 47.51 54.64 1.05
N SER A 569 48.78 54.24 1.10
CA SER A 569 49.48 53.52 0.02
C SER A 569 49.31 52.00 0.07
N ILE A 570 48.64 51.45 1.10
CA ILE A 570 48.40 50.01 1.23
C ILE A 570 47.51 49.50 0.09
N GLY A 571 48.01 48.54 -0.68
CA GLY A 571 47.31 47.97 -1.84
C GLY A 571 46.80 46.54 -1.65
N LEU A 572 47.23 45.85 -0.59
CA LEU A 572 46.84 44.47 -0.28
C LEU A 572 46.80 44.27 1.24
N ILE A 573 45.78 43.54 1.72
CA ILE A 573 45.70 43.04 3.10
C ILE A 573 45.88 41.53 3.06
N ILE A 574 46.84 41.03 3.83
CA ILE A 574 47.04 39.61 4.12
C ILE A 574 46.55 39.37 5.55
N SER A 575 45.53 38.53 5.75
CA SER A 575 44.92 38.31 7.07
C SER A 575 44.84 36.83 7.41
N ASP A 576 45.21 36.43 8.64
CA ASP A 576 44.79 35.12 9.16
C ASP A 576 43.26 35.06 9.26
N VAL A 577 42.68 33.89 9.06
CA VAL A 577 41.23 33.64 9.18
C VAL A 577 40.82 33.54 10.64
N LEU A 578 41.64 32.89 11.48
CA LEU A 578 41.33 32.60 12.87
C LEU A 578 42.23 33.44 13.78
N MET A 579 41.71 34.54 14.30
CA MET A 579 42.41 35.41 15.25
C MET A 579 41.55 35.64 16.50
N PRO A 580 42.15 35.79 17.69
CA PRO A 580 41.44 36.16 18.92
C PRO A 580 40.73 37.51 18.79
N ARG A 581 39.56 37.64 19.44
CA ARG A 581 38.68 38.84 19.48
C ARG A 581 37.91 39.16 18.19
N GLN A 582 38.52 39.05 17.02
CA GLN A 582 37.87 39.29 15.74
C GLN A 582 38.47 38.40 14.66
N THR A 583 37.63 37.71 13.89
CA THR A 583 38.12 36.86 12.79
C THR A 583 38.51 37.69 11.56
N GLY A 584 39.40 37.15 10.72
CA GLY A 584 39.82 37.82 9.48
C GLY A 584 38.64 38.22 8.59
N PRO A 585 37.70 37.31 8.27
CA PRO A 585 36.52 37.66 7.48
C PRO A 585 35.63 38.74 8.10
N GLU A 586 35.44 38.76 9.43
CA GLU A 586 34.68 39.82 10.11
C GLU A 586 35.38 41.19 10.02
N MET A 587 36.71 41.21 10.14
CA MET A 587 37.52 42.42 9.97
C MET A 587 37.42 42.95 8.53
N ILE A 588 37.59 42.08 7.54
CA ILE A 588 37.52 42.45 6.12
C ILE A 588 36.10 42.91 5.75
N ALA A 589 35.05 42.27 6.26
CA ALA A 589 33.67 42.72 6.03
C ALA A 589 33.41 44.14 6.57
N ALA A 590 34.05 44.51 7.69
CA ALA A 590 33.96 45.86 8.24
C ALA A 590 34.78 46.90 7.45
N LEU A 591 35.89 46.48 6.84
CA LEU A 591 36.82 47.34 6.08
C LEU A 591 36.42 47.51 4.60
N SER A 592 35.82 46.50 4.00
CA SER A 592 35.48 46.45 2.56
C SER A 592 34.62 47.64 2.08
N PRO A 593 33.60 48.12 2.82
CA PRO A 593 32.83 49.32 2.42
C PRO A 593 33.64 50.62 2.43
N LEU A 594 34.70 50.68 3.25
CA LEU A 594 35.54 51.88 3.43
C LEU A 594 36.73 51.91 2.47
N TYR A 595 37.24 50.73 2.09
CA TYR A 595 38.41 50.57 1.23
C TYR A 595 38.18 49.55 0.09
N PRO A 596 37.25 49.82 -0.85
CA PRO A 596 36.86 48.87 -1.90
C PRO A 596 37.91 48.64 -3.00
N HIS A 597 39.08 49.26 -2.88
CA HIS A 597 40.18 49.25 -3.86
C HIS A 597 41.40 48.45 -3.37
N ILE A 598 41.34 47.92 -2.15
CA ILE A 598 42.44 47.18 -1.53
C ILE A 598 42.16 45.69 -1.69
N ALA A 599 43.10 44.98 -2.32
CA ALA A 599 42.99 43.53 -2.48
C ALA A 599 43.09 42.81 -1.13
N VAL A 600 42.49 41.62 -1.05
CA VAL A 600 42.49 40.81 0.17
C VAL A 600 42.95 39.38 -0.14
N LEU A 601 43.91 38.91 0.65
CA LEU A 601 44.38 37.52 0.65
C LEU A 601 44.21 36.95 2.07
N PHE A 602 43.40 35.92 2.20
CA PHE A 602 43.27 35.21 3.47
C PHE A 602 44.34 34.13 3.61
N VAL A 603 44.90 33.98 4.81
CA VAL A 603 45.83 32.92 5.15
C VAL A 603 45.17 32.02 6.18
N THR A 604 45.16 30.70 6.00
CA THR A 604 44.52 29.79 6.98
C THR A 604 45.42 28.62 7.36
N GLY A 605 45.51 28.35 8.66
CA GLY A 605 46.10 27.13 9.23
C GLY A 605 45.08 26.01 9.51
N PHE A 606 43.78 26.28 9.37
CA PHE A 606 42.71 25.35 9.76
C PHE A 606 42.01 24.74 8.54
N ALA A 607 41.93 23.41 8.52
CA ALA A 607 41.25 22.63 7.49
C ALA A 607 39.87 22.14 7.97
N GLY A 608 39.16 22.92 8.79
CA GLY A 608 37.75 22.71 9.09
C GLY A 608 36.86 23.59 8.20
N GLU A 609 35.57 23.27 8.14
CA GLU A 609 34.54 23.95 7.33
C GLU A 609 34.65 25.48 7.40
N VAL A 610 35.33 26.08 6.41
CA VAL A 610 35.07 27.47 6.08
C VAL A 610 34.31 27.45 4.77
N ASN A 611 33.03 27.78 4.87
CA ASN A 611 32.12 27.84 3.75
C ASN A 611 32.69 28.85 2.75
N VAL A 612 32.87 28.47 1.47
CA VAL A 612 33.44 29.35 0.43
C VAL A 612 32.66 30.68 0.34
N ALA A 613 31.38 30.66 0.76
CA ALA A 613 30.53 31.84 0.90
C ALA A 613 30.98 32.88 1.96
N GLN A 614 31.75 32.50 2.98
CA GLN A 614 32.25 33.43 4.03
C GLN A 614 33.47 34.26 3.58
N PHE A 615 34.16 33.86 2.52
CA PHE A 615 35.33 34.59 2.02
C PHE A 615 35.01 35.62 0.94
N GLY A 616 33.74 35.85 0.62
CA GLY A 616 33.31 36.94 -0.28
C GLY A 616 33.86 36.87 -1.73
N GLY A 617 34.48 35.76 -2.13
CA GLY A 617 35.17 35.62 -3.42
C GLY A 617 36.67 35.97 -3.41
N HIS A 618 37.28 36.22 -2.24
CA HIS A 618 38.70 36.53 -2.09
C HIS A 618 39.60 35.28 -2.11
N ASP A 619 40.87 35.46 -2.51
CA ASP A 619 41.86 34.38 -2.59
C ASP A 619 42.29 33.88 -1.20
N VAL A 620 42.64 32.59 -1.12
CA VAL A 620 43.01 31.90 0.13
C VAL A 620 44.32 31.14 -0.02
N LEU A 621 45.30 31.43 0.83
CA LEU A 621 46.58 30.74 0.98
C LEU A 621 46.57 29.84 2.22
N ARG A 622 47.04 28.58 2.09
CA ARG A 622 47.05 27.62 3.21
C ARG A 622 48.43 27.52 3.85
N LYS A 623 48.49 27.57 5.19
CA LYS A 623 49.71 27.29 5.98
C LYS A 623 49.94 25.75 6.03
N PRO A 624 51.20 25.26 5.93
CA PRO A 624 52.42 26.00 5.61
C PRO A 624 52.53 26.27 4.10
N PHE A 625 53.02 27.45 3.73
CA PHE A 625 53.22 27.89 2.34
C PHE A 625 54.71 28.19 2.06
N THR A 626 55.10 28.14 0.78
CA THR A 626 56.47 28.48 0.32
C THR A 626 56.53 29.91 -0.20
N LEU A 627 57.75 30.46 -0.35
CA LEU A 627 57.97 31.82 -0.88
C LEU A 627 57.33 32.01 -2.26
N ASN A 628 57.53 31.05 -3.17
CA ASN A 628 56.90 31.04 -4.50
C ASN A 628 55.37 30.91 -4.42
N GLY A 629 54.85 30.14 -3.45
CA GLY A 629 53.42 30.04 -3.19
C GLY A 629 52.81 31.37 -2.73
N LEU A 630 53.50 32.10 -1.87
CA LEU A 630 53.12 33.44 -1.42
C LEU A 630 53.17 34.45 -2.57
N GLU A 631 54.26 34.47 -3.35
CA GLU A 631 54.41 35.34 -4.52
C GLU A 631 53.27 35.15 -5.52
N ARG A 632 52.96 33.89 -5.88
CA ARG A 632 51.84 33.58 -6.77
C ARG A 632 50.48 34.01 -6.21
N ALA A 633 50.26 33.84 -4.91
CA ALA A 633 49.00 34.23 -4.27
C ALA A 633 48.82 35.74 -4.21
N VAL A 634 49.90 36.49 -3.95
CA VAL A 634 49.92 37.96 -4.01
C VAL A 634 49.60 38.45 -5.42
N PHE A 635 50.21 37.85 -6.45
CA PHE A 635 49.90 38.19 -7.84
C PHE A 635 48.46 37.88 -8.23
N ALA A 636 47.92 36.73 -7.80
CA ALA A 636 46.54 36.35 -8.08
C ALA A 636 45.53 37.32 -7.44
N ALA A 637 45.72 37.65 -6.16
CA ALA A 637 44.82 38.55 -5.43
C ALA A 637 44.77 39.95 -6.06
N LEU A 638 45.92 40.46 -6.51
CA LEU A 638 46.01 41.77 -7.19
C LEU A 638 45.43 41.75 -8.61
N ALA A 639 45.49 40.61 -9.29
CA ALA A 639 44.92 40.45 -10.63
C ALA A 639 43.38 40.36 -10.59
N ALA A 640 42.83 39.70 -9.55
CA ALA A 640 41.39 39.60 -9.33
C ALA A 640 40.73 40.97 -9.08
N GLU A 641 41.38 41.85 -8.31
CA GLU A 641 40.90 43.22 -8.02
C GLU A 641 40.93 44.15 -9.27
N ARG A 642 41.79 43.84 -10.25
CA ARG A 642 41.96 44.64 -11.49
C ARG A 642 41.04 44.19 -12.63
N ALA A 643 40.29 43.10 -12.48
CA ALA A 643 39.30 42.69 -13.46
C ALA A 643 38.00 43.51 -13.28
N PRO A 644 37.44 44.13 -14.34
CA PRO A 644 36.18 44.86 -14.21
C PRO A 644 35.04 43.90 -13.86
N SER A 645 34.48 44.07 -12.66
CA SER A 645 33.32 43.29 -12.20
C SER A 645 32.10 43.54 -13.10
N PRO A 646 31.39 42.50 -13.58
CA PRO A 646 30.19 42.66 -14.39
C PRO A 646 29.04 43.20 -13.53
N ALA A 647 28.35 44.22 -14.05
CA ALA A 647 27.25 44.91 -13.38
C ALA A 647 26.17 43.96 -12.81
N PRO A 648 25.57 44.27 -11.64
CA PRO A 648 24.58 43.42 -11.00
C PRO A 648 23.26 43.40 -11.79
N ARG A 649 22.76 42.20 -12.09
CA ARG A 649 21.45 41.96 -12.71
C ARG A 649 20.32 42.37 -11.75
N GLU A 650 19.43 43.25 -12.22
CA GLU A 650 18.18 43.61 -11.55
C GLU A 650 17.33 42.38 -11.22
N ARG A 651 16.89 42.29 -9.97
CA ARG A 651 15.88 41.33 -9.51
C ARG A 651 14.52 41.74 -10.05
N ILE A 652 13.95 40.93 -10.93
CA ILE A 652 12.53 41.00 -11.27
C ILE A 652 11.74 40.37 -10.10
N ALA A 653 10.98 41.20 -9.40
CA ALA A 653 9.94 40.76 -8.48
C ALA A 653 8.74 40.26 -9.28
N ALA A 654 8.27 39.05 -9.00
CA ALA A 654 6.99 38.54 -9.48
C ALA A 654 5.94 38.74 -8.38
N GLU A 655 4.87 39.44 -8.74
CA GLU A 655 3.57 39.43 -8.06
C GLU A 655 2.92 38.04 -8.09
#